data_AF-A0A848B647-F1
#
_entry.id   AF-A0A848B647-F1
#
_cell.length_a   1.000
_cell.length_b   1.000
_cell.length_c   1.000
_cell.angle_alpha   90.00
_cell.angle_beta   90.00
_cell.angle_gamma   90.00
#
_symmetry.space_group_name_H-M   'P 1'
#
loop_
_entity.id
_entity.type
_entity.pdbx_description
1 polymer ?
#
loop_
_entity_poly.entity_id
_entity_poly.type
_entity_poly.pdbx_seq_one_letter_code
_entity_poly.pdbx_strand_id
1 'polypeptide(L)'
;MEIKGSSRWLAVLVGAALCLEAAGTVQASRPVLRVGIHDAGPDIGVADGAGAYHSINTDYMQILASYAGMDVVFVRGTARECEERLVRGEVDVLPGLVRTEAQSRTMAFSRLPMGRGYTTLYLRGGQEALYSGEGSLLLGTLPGRYQSAQLPEVMREAGRPFETEGFRDYHALMAACEAGTIDGYFIANQGLGQMGAAAAVFDVNPLYFAVRADNTALLARLDRAADELAIVHPQLIDDLYGLYERWAGDSRPLLLDAEERQFLAEHKTLRVVCVARERPYAYIREDGKLHGALKRIAERLEQDLGVAVEVEPLTEAEAAYARVASGEADICLNMAWDPGWAAQLGMDQTVPFMESYYTLVLRRGSAMPAAPRVACLDSRFADEVLQQAFGEDHLVRESSVAACLAAVRTGRADAACIRQEAAQYQTMRGDFPDLVSTGAVAYRKRIAMGVSKQADPVLLHLLDKEIRCMGPDVPDAYFAQQTRQAIEERSVFSYLCNYPFQILGGVLVLFLLGALWFLRDRRQRRSHVQRLQETLDHDRYTGLHNVTWFERAGNKVIRAGKDETAQLAVVVIKAAQPEVIAATYGREAIVKLLRRLGEQLLEMPWAKLAATRTNAASAVCLTQPMERDDLRGAIFQLMRESEYLEVGHMLVRAPLVAGVCYLGAPPMDLGTALNNATLAAESAEPIGFFNSALQRDTLLQSRMESLQQRALERGEFHIWYQPKYDLVTRKCVGAEALVRWQSAELGFLPPGKFISFFESNGFITQLDFYNLEHVMEFQRDCKAKGLPVVPISVNQSRLHMREKGYLRRMHALVERYTTEGIELELTETAFDFGSEAIREHSLAVVTALHAMGFAIDMDDFGSGYSDLSLLNQLPLDVMKIDRSLLLASEGSERMRIVLKMMIDLGHSLGMRVICEGIETEAQEELLRAVGCEYGQGFLYGRPMQRADFEAFLRAHA
;
A
#
# COMPACT_ATOMS: atom_id res chain seq x y z
N MET A 1 13.53 7.41 -37.17
CA MET A 1 12.33 6.98 -37.91
C MET A 1 11.13 7.64 -37.25
N GLU A 2 10.71 8.77 -37.81
CA GLU A 2 9.56 9.54 -37.34
C GLU A 2 8.25 8.82 -37.69
N ILE A 3 7.41 8.63 -36.68
CA ILE A 3 6.07 8.06 -36.81
C ILE A 3 5.15 9.20 -37.30
N LYS A 4 5.11 9.40 -38.62
CA LYS A 4 4.01 10.10 -39.31
C LYS A 4 2.91 9.08 -39.60
N GLY A 5 1.92 8.96 -38.71
CA GLY A 5 0.83 8.00 -38.93
C GLY A 5 -0.43 8.15 -38.07
N SER A 6 -0.44 8.98 -37.03
CA SER A 6 -1.58 9.04 -36.09
C SER A 6 -2.56 10.20 -36.34
N SER A 7 -2.33 11.09 -37.31
CA SER A 7 -3.21 12.25 -37.55
C SER A 7 -4.35 12.02 -38.55
N ARG A 8 -4.36 10.92 -39.31
CA ARG A 8 -5.40 10.66 -40.33
C ARG A 8 -6.65 9.96 -39.81
N TRP A 9 -6.59 9.23 -38.70
CA TRP A 9 -7.77 8.54 -38.14
C TRP A 9 -8.60 9.41 -37.19
N LEU A 10 -7.97 10.36 -36.48
CA LEU A 10 -8.71 11.33 -35.66
C LEU A 10 -9.48 12.34 -36.54
N ALA A 11 -8.93 12.73 -37.70
CA ALA A 11 -9.60 13.64 -38.62
C ALA A 11 -10.84 13.03 -39.32
N VAL A 12 -10.87 11.70 -39.50
CA VAL A 12 -12.03 10.99 -40.09
C VAL A 12 -13.13 10.78 -39.04
N LEU A 13 -12.78 10.55 -37.77
CA LEU A 13 -13.75 10.44 -36.67
C LEU A 13 -14.34 11.80 -36.24
N VAL A 14 -13.54 12.87 -36.29
CA VAL A 14 -14.03 14.24 -36.03
C VAL A 14 -14.78 14.82 -37.24
N GLY A 15 -14.40 14.45 -38.46
CA GLY A 15 -15.15 14.80 -39.69
C GLY A 15 -16.50 14.09 -39.80
N ALA A 16 -16.62 12.85 -39.32
CA ALA A 16 -17.90 12.14 -39.28
C ALA A 16 -18.84 12.66 -38.17
N ALA A 17 -18.30 13.21 -37.08
CA ALA A 17 -19.08 13.86 -36.02
C ALA A 17 -19.57 15.27 -36.40
N LEU A 18 -18.80 16.02 -37.21
CA LEU A 18 -19.16 17.38 -37.66
C LEU A 18 -20.01 17.43 -38.95
N CYS A 19 -20.13 16.32 -39.69
CA CYS A 19 -21.06 16.24 -40.83
C CYS A 19 -22.49 15.81 -40.45
N LEU A 20 -22.76 15.47 -39.18
CA LEU A 20 -24.11 15.17 -38.67
C LEU A 20 -24.82 16.39 -38.05
N GLU A 21 -24.12 17.51 -37.83
CA GLU A 21 -24.71 18.76 -37.30
C GLU A 21 -25.16 19.76 -38.38
N ALA A 22 -25.01 19.43 -39.68
CA ALA A 22 -25.40 20.31 -40.79
C ALA A 22 -26.48 19.71 -41.71
N ALA A 23 -27.26 18.75 -41.22
CA ALA A 23 -28.55 18.41 -41.80
C ALA A 23 -29.63 19.17 -41.01
N GLY A 24 -29.73 20.47 -41.25
CA GLY A 24 -30.93 21.23 -40.91
C GLY A 24 -32.08 20.66 -41.71
N THR A 25 -32.71 19.60 -41.19
CA THR A 25 -34.04 19.20 -41.61
C THR A 25 -34.92 20.40 -41.37
N VAL A 26 -35.43 20.98 -42.46
CA VAL A 26 -36.55 21.92 -42.41
C VAL A 26 -37.64 21.21 -41.61
N GLN A 27 -37.74 21.54 -40.32
CA GLN A 27 -38.71 20.95 -39.42
C GLN A 27 -40.05 21.50 -39.88
N ALA A 28 -40.79 20.70 -40.66
CA ALA A 28 -42.17 21.00 -40.98
C ALA A 28 -42.87 21.30 -39.65
N SER A 29 -43.42 22.52 -39.52
CA SER A 29 -44.12 22.95 -38.31
C SER A 29 -45.14 21.88 -37.96
N ARG A 30 -45.01 21.25 -36.79
CA ARG A 30 -45.98 20.23 -36.37
C ARG A 30 -47.35 20.88 -36.28
N PRO A 31 -48.42 20.20 -36.69
CA PRO A 31 -49.77 20.74 -36.55
C PRO A 31 -50.06 20.99 -35.08
N VAL A 32 -50.64 22.15 -34.78
CA VAL A 32 -50.97 22.57 -33.42
C VAL A 32 -52.30 21.94 -32.99
N LEU A 33 -52.32 21.33 -31.81
CA LEU A 33 -53.49 20.81 -31.13
C LEU A 33 -53.95 21.81 -30.07
N ARG A 34 -55.09 22.47 -30.30
CA ARG A 34 -55.68 23.39 -29.32
C ARG A 34 -56.49 22.59 -28.31
N VAL A 35 -55.97 22.46 -27.10
CA VAL A 35 -56.58 21.69 -26.01
C VAL A 35 -57.35 22.64 -25.11
N GLY A 36 -58.66 22.47 -25.00
CA GLY A 36 -59.47 23.28 -24.09
C GLY A 36 -59.29 22.81 -22.66
N ILE A 37 -58.95 23.72 -21.76
CA ILE A 37 -58.75 23.44 -20.33
C ILE A 37 -59.64 24.36 -19.51
N HIS A 38 -60.25 23.84 -18.45
CA HIS A 38 -61.16 24.63 -17.62
C HIS A 38 -60.79 24.68 -16.14
N ASP A 39 -60.76 25.90 -15.58
CA ASP A 39 -60.45 26.17 -14.18
C ASP A 39 -61.71 26.05 -13.32
N ALA A 40 -62.11 24.83 -12.98
CA ALA A 40 -63.01 24.66 -11.85
C ALA A 40 -62.50 23.51 -10.98
N GLY A 41 -62.43 23.76 -9.67
CA GLY A 41 -61.94 22.81 -8.67
C GLY A 41 -60.45 22.48 -8.75
N PRO A 42 -59.85 21.89 -7.71
CA PRO A 42 -58.40 21.76 -7.59
C PRO A 42 -57.92 20.56 -8.41
N ASP A 43 -57.93 20.70 -9.74
CA ASP A 43 -56.82 20.19 -10.52
C ASP A 43 -55.64 21.06 -10.08
N ILE A 44 -54.81 20.56 -9.16
CA ILE A 44 -53.67 21.30 -8.63
C ILE A 44 -52.60 21.32 -9.71
N GLY A 45 -52.79 22.23 -10.66
CA GLY A 45 -51.72 22.76 -11.47
C GLY A 45 -50.85 23.68 -10.66
N VAL A 46 -49.60 23.27 -10.46
CA VAL A 46 -48.55 24.22 -10.08
C VAL A 46 -48.40 25.16 -11.26
N ALA A 47 -48.87 26.39 -11.11
CA ALA A 47 -48.37 27.46 -11.95
C ALA A 47 -46.88 27.57 -11.65
N ASP A 48 -46.03 27.19 -12.61
CA ASP A 48 -44.64 27.63 -12.51
C ASP A 48 -44.63 29.17 -12.49
N GLY A 49 -43.57 29.77 -11.96
CA GLY A 49 -43.43 31.24 -11.94
C GLY A 49 -43.46 31.91 -13.33
N ALA A 50 -43.63 31.14 -14.41
CA ALA A 50 -43.72 31.55 -15.80
C ALA A 50 -45.12 31.40 -16.43
N GLY A 51 -46.12 30.85 -15.71
CA GLY A 51 -47.53 30.80 -16.13
C GLY A 51 -48.01 29.50 -16.81
N ALA A 52 -47.22 28.42 -16.81
CA ALA A 52 -47.63 27.11 -17.34
C ALA A 52 -48.50 26.34 -16.32
N TYR A 53 -49.52 25.60 -16.78
CA TYR A 53 -50.48 24.87 -15.94
C TYR A 53 -50.38 23.35 -16.15
N HIS A 54 -50.22 22.60 -15.07
CA HIS A 54 -49.85 21.18 -15.07
C HIS A 54 -50.87 20.31 -14.32
N SER A 55 -51.71 19.54 -15.00
CA SER A 55 -52.63 18.59 -14.38
C SER A 55 -52.57 17.24 -15.08
N ILE A 56 -53.19 16.20 -14.51
CA ILE A 56 -53.32 14.89 -15.17
C ILE A 56 -53.85 15.05 -16.60
N ASN A 57 -54.84 15.92 -16.79
CA ASN A 57 -55.43 16.20 -18.08
C ASN A 57 -54.47 16.93 -19.03
N THR A 58 -53.72 17.94 -18.57
CA THR A 58 -52.83 18.70 -19.45
C THR A 58 -51.57 17.92 -19.81
N ASP A 59 -50.97 17.22 -18.87
CA ASP A 59 -49.78 16.40 -19.09
C ASP A 59 -50.08 15.16 -19.93
N TYR A 60 -51.21 14.48 -19.71
CA TYR A 60 -51.62 13.39 -20.59
C TYR A 60 -51.76 13.90 -22.04
N MET A 61 -52.42 15.05 -22.24
CA MET A 61 -52.57 15.61 -23.59
C MET A 61 -51.25 16.07 -24.20
N GLN A 62 -50.30 16.55 -23.39
CA GLN A 62 -48.95 16.90 -23.84
C GLN A 62 -48.16 15.68 -24.33
N ILE A 63 -48.24 14.56 -23.60
CA ILE A 63 -47.58 13.31 -23.96
C ILE A 63 -48.27 12.69 -25.19
N LEU A 64 -49.60 12.63 -25.18
CA LEU A 64 -50.40 12.11 -26.29
C LEU A 64 -50.13 12.86 -27.60
N ALA A 65 -50.09 14.19 -27.55
CA ALA A 65 -49.79 15.02 -28.71
C ALA A 65 -48.37 14.78 -29.23
N SER A 66 -47.41 14.54 -28.34
CA SER A 66 -46.03 14.21 -28.74
C SER A 66 -45.95 12.90 -29.52
N TYR A 67 -46.68 11.86 -29.07
CA TYR A 67 -46.82 10.60 -29.79
C TYR A 67 -47.59 10.76 -31.11
N ALA A 68 -48.61 11.63 -31.11
CA ALA A 68 -49.33 11.97 -32.33
C ALA A 68 -48.51 12.85 -33.29
N GLY A 69 -47.33 13.36 -32.91
CA GLY A 69 -46.50 14.26 -33.71
C GLY A 69 -47.12 15.66 -33.88
N MET A 70 -47.72 16.21 -32.82
CA MET A 70 -48.40 17.50 -32.76
C MET A 70 -47.82 18.38 -31.64
N ASP A 71 -47.91 19.69 -31.77
CA ASP A 71 -47.56 20.64 -30.70
C ASP A 71 -48.83 21.10 -29.97
N VAL A 72 -48.78 21.29 -28.65
CA VAL A 72 -49.98 21.61 -27.86
C VAL A 72 -50.07 23.09 -27.53
N VAL A 73 -51.28 23.65 -27.65
CA VAL A 73 -51.62 24.98 -27.11
C VAL A 73 -52.86 24.84 -26.23
N PHE A 74 -52.74 25.22 -24.96
CA PHE A 74 -53.84 25.16 -24.01
C PHE A 74 -54.71 26.42 -24.07
N VAL A 75 -56.02 26.25 -24.19
CA VAL A 75 -57.02 27.33 -24.28
C VAL A 75 -57.89 27.31 -23.03
N ARG A 76 -57.74 28.31 -22.15
CA ARG A 76 -58.47 28.42 -20.88
C ARG A 76 -59.88 28.98 -21.04
N GLY A 77 -60.84 28.43 -20.29
CA GLY A 77 -62.21 28.93 -20.17
C GLY A 77 -62.98 28.23 -19.04
N THR A 78 -64.25 28.56 -18.83
CA THR A 78 -65.15 27.71 -18.03
C THR A 78 -65.49 26.42 -18.78
N ALA A 79 -65.97 25.38 -18.09
CA ALA A 79 -66.35 24.12 -18.73
C ALA A 79 -67.32 24.34 -19.91
N ARG A 80 -68.35 25.18 -19.68
CA ARG A 80 -69.33 25.56 -20.72
C ARG A 80 -68.70 26.34 -21.88
N GLU A 81 -67.80 27.29 -21.59
CA GLU A 81 -67.09 28.03 -22.64
C GLU A 81 -66.20 27.12 -23.48
N CYS A 82 -65.52 26.16 -22.87
CA CYS A 82 -64.66 25.20 -23.57
C CYS A 82 -65.49 24.27 -24.47
N GLU A 83 -66.66 23.80 -24.03
CA GLU A 83 -67.61 23.04 -24.87
C GLU A 83 -68.11 23.88 -26.05
N GLU A 84 -68.54 25.12 -25.80
CA GLU A 84 -68.99 26.04 -26.86
C GLU A 84 -67.86 26.38 -27.85
N ARG A 85 -66.61 26.45 -27.39
CA ARG A 85 -65.42 26.66 -28.24
C ARG A 85 -65.05 25.43 -29.05
N LEU A 86 -65.25 24.22 -28.52
CA LEU A 86 -65.07 22.96 -29.27
C LEU A 86 -66.08 22.88 -30.42
N VAL A 87 -67.35 23.18 -30.15
CA VAL A 87 -68.40 23.20 -31.19
C VAL A 87 -68.09 24.25 -32.28
N ARG A 88 -67.59 25.43 -31.89
CA ARG A 88 -67.16 26.48 -32.81
C ARG A 88 -65.85 26.19 -33.56
N GLY A 89 -65.10 25.15 -33.18
CA GLY A 89 -63.80 24.82 -33.75
C GLY A 89 -62.66 25.75 -33.33
N GLU A 90 -62.86 26.51 -32.25
CA GLU A 90 -61.81 27.33 -31.61
C GLU A 90 -60.87 26.47 -30.74
N VAL A 91 -61.37 25.33 -30.27
CA VAL A 91 -60.64 24.26 -29.58
C VAL A 91 -60.77 22.97 -30.41
N ASP A 92 -59.72 22.15 -30.46
CA ASP A 92 -59.68 20.90 -31.23
C ASP A 92 -60.08 19.68 -30.40
N VAL A 93 -59.74 19.68 -29.10
CA VAL A 93 -59.98 18.56 -28.19
C VAL A 93 -60.25 19.04 -26.76
N LEU A 94 -61.14 18.33 -26.06
CA LEU A 94 -61.44 18.52 -24.64
C LEU A 94 -61.07 17.24 -23.87
N PRO A 95 -60.13 17.30 -22.91
CA PRO A 95 -59.78 16.18 -22.05
C PRO A 95 -60.70 16.09 -20.82
N GLY A 96 -60.66 14.94 -20.12
CA GLY A 96 -61.24 14.78 -18.79
C GLY A 96 -62.77 14.69 -18.74
N LEU A 97 -63.41 14.26 -19.84
CA LEU A 97 -64.88 14.22 -19.95
C LEU A 97 -65.45 12.85 -19.59
N VAL A 98 -66.53 12.85 -18.82
CA VAL A 98 -67.39 11.67 -18.66
C VAL A 98 -68.31 11.58 -19.87
N ARG A 99 -68.40 10.40 -20.49
CA ARG A 99 -69.23 10.20 -21.67
C ARG A 99 -70.72 10.22 -21.29
N THR A 100 -71.45 11.24 -21.74
CA THR A 100 -72.92 11.32 -21.59
C THR A 100 -73.65 11.24 -22.93
N GLU A 101 -74.93 10.84 -22.92
CA GLU A 101 -75.75 10.74 -24.13
C GLU A 101 -75.99 12.12 -24.78
N ALA A 102 -76.09 13.18 -23.97
CA ALA A 102 -76.25 14.55 -24.46
C ALA A 102 -74.99 15.06 -25.20
N GLN A 103 -73.80 14.84 -24.64
CA GLN A 103 -72.53 15.26 -25.26
C GLN A 103 -72.15 14.40 -26.47
N SER A 104 -72.57 13.12 -26.51
CA SER A 104 -72.34 12.23 -27.66
C SER A 104 -73.07 12.66 -28.94
N ARG A 105 -73.97 13.65 -28.87
CA ARG A 105 -74.64 14.24 -30.05
C ARG A 105 -73.81 15.31 -30.75
N THR A 106 -72.87 15.94 -30.05
CA THR A 106 -72.06 17.07 -30.56
C THR A 106 -70.56 16.78 -30.56
N MET A 107 -70.12 15.73 -29.85
CA MET A 107 -68.71 15.34 -29.68
C MET A 107 -68.49 13.85 -29.98
N ALA A 108 -67.29 13.51 -30.47
CA ALA A 108 -66.82 12.13 -30.61
C ALA A 108 -65.74 11.84 -29.57
N PHE A 109 -65.90 10.74 -28.84
CA PHE A 109 -65.05 10.36 -27.71
C PHE A 109 -63.96 9.36 -28.11
N SER A 110 -62.83 9.42 -27.41
CA SER A 110 -61.73 8.46 -27.52
C SER A 110 -62.14 7.01 -27.23
N ARG A 111 -61.41 6.08 -27.85
CA ARG A 111 -61.68 4.64 -27.70
C ARG A 111 -61.19 4.11 -26.35
N LEU A 112 -59.98 4.49 -25.95
CA LEU A 112 -59.43 4.17 -24.65
C LEU A 112 -59.71 5.32 -23.67
N PRO A 113 -60.08 5.03 -22.41
CA PRO A 113 -60.15 6.06 -21.39
C PRO A 113 -58.76 6.64 -21.13
N MET A 114 -58.69 7.95 -20.91
CA MET A 114 -57.46 8.64 -20.51
C MET A 114 -57.20 8.62 -19.01
N GLY A 115 -58.21 8.22 -18.23
CA GLY A 115 -58.15 8.16 -16.77
C GLY A 115 -59.51 7.79 -16.19
N ARG A 116 -59.65 7.97 -14.88
CA ARG A 116 -60.88 7.75 -14.11
C ARG A 116 -61.22 8.93 -13.23
N GLY A 117 -62.50 9.20 -13.08
CA GLY A 117 -63.01 10.21 -12.17
C GLY A 117 -63.74 9.58 -11.00
N TYR A 118 -63.64 10.22 -9.84
CA TYR A 118 -64.21 9.77 -8.58
C TYR A 118 -65.06 10.86 -7.95
N THR A 119 -66.18 10.51 -7.32
CA THR A 119 -66.88 11.42 -6.41
C THR A 119 -66.45 11.12 -4.98
N THR A 120 -65.93 12.11 -4.28
CA THR A 120 -65.53 11.96 -2.87
C THR A 120 -66.40 12.84 -1.98
N LEU A 121 -66.95 12.25 -0.94
CA LEU A 121 -67.61 12.92 0.17
C LEU A 121 -66.60 13.17 1.28
N TYR A 122 -66.45 14.43 1.66
CA TYR A 122 -65.65 14.87 2.79
C TYR A 122 -66.58 15.31 3.91
N LEU A 123 -66.43 14.70 5.10
CA LEU A 123 -67.13 15.11 6.31
C LEU A 123 -66.15 15.52 7.39
N ARG A 124 -66.57 16.46 8.24
CA ARG A 124 -65.85 16.79 9.45
C ARG A 124 -65.90 15.59 10.43
N GLY A 125 -64.76 14.94 10.64
CA GLY A 125 -64.65 13.70 11.43
C GLY A 125 -64.49 12.42 10.59
N GLY A 126 -64.39 12.55 9.25
CA GLY A 126 -64.11 11.42 8.36
C GLY A 126 -65.23 10.39 8.30
N GLN A 127 -64.87 9.12 8.12
CA GLN A 127 -65.83 8.02 7.99
C GLN A 127 -66.67 7.81 9.26
N GLU A 128 -66.09 7.99 10.46
CA GLU A 128 -66.85 7.83 11.71
C GLU A 128 -68.03 8.80 11.79
N ALA A 129 -67.90 10.00 11.23
CA ALA A 129 -68.96 10.99 11.20
C ALA A 129 -70.20 10.57 10.39
N LEU A 130 -70.08 9.60 9.46
CA LEU A 130 -71.24 8.96 8.81
C LEU A 130 -72.06 8.14 9.80
N TYR A 131 -71.44 7.56 10.83
CA TYR A 131 -72.09 6.62 11.74
C TYR A 131 -72.31 7.18 13.15
N SER A 132 -71.52 8.17 13.57
CA SER A 132 -71.65 8.83 14.87
C SER A 132 -72.44 10.13 14.72
N GLY A 133 -73.64 10.20 15.31
CA GLY A 133 -74.46 11.43 15.38
C GLY A 133 -75.95 11.22 15.13
N GLU A 134 -76.78 12.06 15.73
CA GLU A 134 -78.24 12.13 15.48
C GLU A 134 -78.54 13.43 14.70
N GLY A 135 -79.14 13.33 13.51
CA GLY A 135 -79.55 14.50 12.70
C GLY A 135 -79.23 14.40 11.21
N SER A 136 -79.77 15.35 10.43
CA SER A 136 -79.50 15.50 8.98
C SER A 136 -78.20 16.27 8.75
N LEU A 137 -77.39 15.83 7.78
CA LEU A 137 -76.13 16.50 7.40
C LEU A 137 -76.37 17.59 6.36
N LEU A 138 -75.79 18.78 6.52
CA LEU A 138 -75.79 19.83 5.50
C LEU A 138 -74.51 19.77 4.65
N LEU A 139 -74.66 19.44 3.37
CA LEU A 139 -73.54 19.22 2.44
C LEU A 139 -73.42 20.32 1.38
N GLY A 140 -72.23 20.86 1.22
CA GLY A 140 -71.95 21.84 0.16
C GLY A 140 -71.72 21.21 -1.22
N THR A 141 -72.18 21.89 -2.27
CA THR A 141 -72.13 21.44 -3.68
C THR A 141 -71.69 22.58 -4.62
N LEU A 142 -71.14 22.23 -5.80
CA LEU A 142 -70.74 23.20 -6.84
C LEU A 142 -71.64 23.11 -8.09
N PRO A 143 -71.85 24.21 -8.83
CA PRO A 143 -72.83 24.28 -9.92
C PRO A 143 -72.30 23.54 -11.16
N GLY A 144 -73.13 22.71 -11.78
CA GLY A 144 -72.81 22.03 -13.03
C GLY A 144 -71.76 20.92 -12.93
N ARG A 145 -71.35 20.52 -11.71
CA ARG A 145 -70.31 19.50 -11.47
C ARG A 145 -70.82 18.26 -10.75
N TYR A 146 -71.94 17.75 -11.26
CA TYR A 146 -72.49 16.40 -11.03
C TYR A 146 -73.57 16.26 -9.94
N GLN A 147 -74.64 15.54 -10.32
CA GLN A 147 -75.61 14.88 -9.45
C GLN A 147 -75.24 13.39 -9.44
N SER A 148 -74.59 12.93 -8.37
CA SER A 148 -74.40 11.49 -8.16
C SER A 148 -75.75 10.84 -7.92
N ALA A 149 -76.05 9.79 -8.69
CA ALA A 149 -77.20 8.93 -8.42
C ALA A 149 -76.96 8.03 -7.19
N GLN A 150 -75.70 7.81 -6.81
CA GLN A 150 -75.29 6.92 -5.71
C GLN A 150 -75.23 7.62 -4.35
N LEU A 151 -75.04 8.95 -4.28
CA LEU A 151 -74.97 9.67 -2.99
C LEU A 151 -76.22 9.44 -2.10
N PRO A 152 -77.47 9.47 -2.61
CA PRO A 152 -78.65 9.14 -1.81
C PRO A 152 -78.64 7.70 -1.27
N GLU A 153 -78.10 6.75 -2.04
CA GLU A 153 -77.95 5.35 -1.66
C GLU A 153 -76.86 5.17 -0.58
N VAL A 154 -75.70 5.81 -0.74
CA VAL A 154 -74.62 5.86 0.25
C VAL A 154 -75.11 6.41 1.59
N MET A 155 -75.89 7.49 1.56
CA MET A 155 -76.47 8.09 2.76
C MET A 155 -77.57 7.24 3.40
N ARG A 156 -78.36 6.54 2.59
CA ARG A 156 -79.36 5.56 3.04
C ARG A 156 -78.70 4.37 3.74
N GLU A 157 -77.64 3.81 3.16
CA GLU A 157 -76.87 2.70 3.75
C GLU A 157 -76.20 3.10 5.06
N ALA A 158 -75.70 4.33 5.14
CA ALA A 158 -75.18 4.91 6.38
C ALA A 158 -76.27 5.24 7.42
N GLY A 159 -77.55 5.26 7.03
CA GLY A 159 -78.67 5.62 7.91
C GLY A 159 -78.73 7.11 8.25
N ARG A 160 -78.17 8.00 7.42
CA ARG A 160 -78.08 9.44 7.67
C ARG A 160 -78.85 10.25 6.62
N PRO A 161 -79.91 11.01 6.98
CA PRO A 161 -80.49 11.97 6.07
C PRO A 161 -79.53 13.13 5.80
N PHE A 162 -79.69 13.80 4.65
CA PHE A 162 -78.86 14.95 4.27
C PHE A 162 -79.65 16.00 3.49
N GLU A 163 -79.17 17.24 3.55
CA GLU A 163 -79.59 18.38 2.73
C GLU A 163 -78.37 18.95 1.99
N THR A 164 -78.60 19.68 0.90
CA THR A 164 -77.52 20.23 0.07
C THR A 164 -77.62 21.75 -0.09
N GLU A 165 -76.49 22.45 0.05
CA GLU A 165 -76.36 23.88 -0.22
C GLU A 165 -75.43 24.11 -1.43
N GLY A 166 -75.82 25.01 -2.35
CA GLY A 166 -75.07 25.31 -3.57
C GLY A 166 -74.14 26.50 -3.39
N PHE A 167 -72.86 26.34 -3.72
CA PHE A 167 -71.84 27.38 -3.66
C PHE A 167 -71.41 27.82 -5.06
N ARG A 168 -71.03 29.10 -5.21
CA ARG A 168 -70.67 29.66 -6.52
C ARG A 168 -69.33 29.16 -7.09
N ASP A 169 -68.37 28.91 -6.21
CA ASP A 169 -66.99 28.55 -6.54
C ASP A 169 -66.37 27.75 -5.39
N TYR A 170 -65.23 27.11 -5.67
CA TYR A 170 -64.54 26.26 -4.69
C TYR A 170 -64.07 27.06 -3.45
N HIS A 171 -63.64 28.31 -3.62
CA HIS A 171 -63.21 29.13 -2.49
C HIS A 171 -64.34 29.44 -1.51
N ALA A 172 -65.54 29.72 -2.01
CA ALA A 172 -66.73 29.95 -1.21
C ALA A 172 -67.18 28.67 -0.48
N LEU A 173 -67.12 27.52 -1.16
CA LEU A 173 -67.38 26.21 -0.56
C LEU A 173 -66.40 25.91 0.59
N MET A 174 -65.11 26.12 0.37
CA MET A 174 -64.08 25.89 1.39
C MET A 174 -64.21 26.85 2.57
N ALA A 175 -64.48 28.13 2.32
CA ALA A 175 -64.70 29.11 3.39
C ALA A 175 -65.92 28.77 4.27
N ALA A 176 -67.01 28.28 3.67
CA ALA A 176 -68.18 27.80 4.39
C ALA A 176 -67.87 26.53 5.21
N CYS A 177 -67.06 25.63 4.63
CA CYS A 177 -66.58 24.44 5.33
C CYS A 177 -65.69 24.81 6.53
N GLU A 178 -64.74 25.72 6.39
CA GLU A 178 -63.88 26.19 7.49
C GLU A 178 -64.67 26.90 8.59
N ALA A 179 -65.65 27.72 8.22
CA ALA A 179 -66.54 28.40 9.15
C ALA A 179 -67.51 27.44 9.87
N GLY A 180 -67.66 26.20 9.40
CA GLY A 180 -68.57 25.20 9.97
C GLY A 180 -70.04 25.50 9.76
N THR A 181 -70.37 26.25 8.71
CA THR A 181 -71.75 26.47 8.28
C THR A 181 -72.31 25.28 7.49
N ILE A 182 -71.44 24.37 7.04
CA ILE A 182 -71.78 23.08 6.44
C ILE A 182 -71.02 21.95 7.15
N ASP A 183 -71.59 20.75 7.21
CA ASP A 183 -71.02 19.57 7.88
C ASP A 183 -69.98 18.85 7.01
N GLY A 184 -70.07 19.06 5.70
CA GLY A 184 -69.18 18.47 4.71
C GLY A 184 -69.49 18.96 3.30
N TYR A 185 -68.81 18.39 2.33
CA TYR A 185 -69.00 18.69 0.92
C TYR A 185 -68.63 17.46 0.07
N PHE A 186 -69.10 17.43 -1.17
CA PHE A 186 -68.66 16.43 -2.13
C PHE A 186 -68.19 17.09 -3.42
N ILE A 187 -67.13 16.53 -4.01
CA ILE A 187 -66.53 17.02 -5.26
C ILE A 187 -66.13 15.84 -6.16
N ALA A 188 -66.22 16.08 -7.46
CA ALA A 188 -65.71 15.17 -8.49
C ALA A 188 -64.22 15.45 -8.75
N ASN A 189 -63.41 14.40 -8.73
CA ASN A 189 -61.95 14.37 -8.82
C ASN A 189 -61.25 15.13 -7.70
N GLN A 190 -60.34 14.44 -7.02
CA GLN A 190 -59.76 14.94 -5.78
C GLN A 190 -58.99 16.24 -6.01
N GLY A 191 -59.38 17.26 -5.27
CA GLY A 191 -58.48 18.34 -4.92
C GLY A 191 -58.20 18.27 -3.42
N LEU A 192 -56.99 18.66 -3.01
CA LEU A 192 -56.56 18.77 -1.61
C LEU A 192 -57.63 19.51 -0.78
N GLY A 193 -58.50 18.76 -0.13
CA GLY A 193 -59.39 19.28 0.90
C GLY A 193 -58.55 19.62 2.13
N GLN A 194 -58.45 20.91 2.46
CA GLN A 194 -57.78 21.36 3.70
C GLN A 194 -58.55 20.98 4.98
N MET A 195 -59.74 20.38 4.87
CA MET A 195 -60.49 19.80 5.98
C MET A 195 -60.80 18.32 5.76
N GLY A 196 -60.34 17.49 6.70
CA GLY A 196 -60.88 16.16 7.00
C GLY A 196 -60.43 14.99 6.12
N ALA A 197 -60.54 13.77 6.68
CA ALA A 197 -60.38 12.53 5.94
C ALA A 197 -61.61 12.29 5.03
N ALA A 198 -61.43 11.64 3.88
CA ALA A 198 -62.54 11.22 3.04
C ALA A 198 -63.50 10.33 3.85
N ALA A 199 -64.80 10.61 3.77
CA ALA A 199 -65.84 9.87 4.48
C ALA A 199 -66.45 8.77 3.61
N ALA A 200 -66.59 9.01 2.30
CA ALA A 200 -67.01 8.02 1.30
C ALA A 200 -66.42 8.36 -0.07
N VAL A 201 -66.09 7.35 -0.88
CA VAL A 201 -65.72 7.50 -2.29
C VAL A 201 -66.64 6.62 -3.12
N PHE A 202 -67.29 7.19 -4.13
CA PHE A 202 -68.26 6.49 -4.97
C PHE A 202 -68.28 7.06 -6.41
N ASP A 203 -69.00 6.39 -7.31
CA ASP A 203 -69.09 6.72 -8.75
C ASP A 203 -67.72 6.82 -9.48
N VAL A 204 -67.09 5.67 -9.74
CA VAL A 204 -65.90 5.58 -10.61
C VAL A 204 -66.31 5.65 -12.07
N ASN A 205 -66.01 6.75 -12.75
CA ASN A 205 -66.37 6.94 -14.15
C ASN A 205 -65.11 7.02 -15.03
N PRO A 206 -65.06 6.29 -16.17
CA PRO A 206 -63.97 6.45 -17.13
C PRO A 206 -64.02 7.87 -17.72
N LEU A 207 -62.86 8.54 -17.73
CA LEU A 207 -62.66 9.84 -18.35
C LEU A 207 -62.08 9.66 -19.74
N TYR A 208 -62.58 10.44 -20.68
CA TYR A 208 -62.21 10.42 -22.08
C TYR A 208 -61.79 11.81 -22.52
N PHE A 209 -60.94 11.88 -23.55
CA PHE A 209 -60.87 13.09 -24.36
C PHE A 209 -61.87 12.99 -25.51
N ALA A 210 -62.42 14.13 -25.92
CA ALA A 210 -63.38 14.23 -27.00
C ALA A 210 -63.00 15.33 -27.99
N VAL A 211 -63.30 15.10 -29.26
CA VAL A 211 -63.18 16.08 -30.34
C VAL A 211 -64.57 16.42 -30.88
N ARG A 212 -64.67 17.44 -31.74
CA ARG A 212 -65.93 17.74 -32.44
C ARG A 212 -66.39 16.53 -33.25
N ALA A 213 -67.69 16.20 -33.23
CA ALA A 213 -68.21 14.94 -33.77
C ALA A 213 -67.88 14.68 -35.27
N ASP A 214 -67.70 15.72 -36.06
CA ASP A 214 -67.33 15.66 -37.48
C ASP A 214 -65.82 15.48 -37.73
N ASN A 215 -64.97 15.66 -36.71
CA ASN A 215 -63.51 15.60 -36.83
C ASN A 215 -62.95 14.20 -36.52
N THR A 216 -63.44 13.20 -37.25
CA THR A 216 -63.07 11.78 -37.07
C THR A 216 -61.60 11.50 -37.39
N ALA A 217 -60.98 12.29 -38.27
CA ALA A 217 -59.58 12.14 -38.65
C ALA A 217 -58.63 12.51 -37.50
N LEU A 218 -58.92 13.58 -36.75
CA LEU A 218 -58.14 13.94 -35.56
C LEU A 218 -58.30 12.88 -34.48
N LEU A 219 -59.52 12.41 -34.24
CA LEU A 219 -59.79 11.36 -33.25
C LEU A 219 -59.00 10.09 -33.54
N ALA A 220 -59.04 9.58 -34.78
CA ALA A 220 -58.33 8.37 -35.17
C ALA A 220 -56.80 8.48 -35.01
N ARG A 221 -56.24 9.68 -35.22
CA ARG A 221 -54.82 9.96 -35.00
C ARG A 221 -54.47 9.92 -33.51
N LEU A 222 -55.28 10.56 -32.68
CA LEU A 222 -55.09 10.57 -31.23
C LEU A 222 -55.33 9.18 -30.61
N ASP A 223 -56.31 8.42 -31.09
CA ASP A 223 -56.56 7.04 -30.63
C ASP A 223 -55.37 6.11 -30.94
N ARG A 224 -54.76 6.22 -32.12
CA ARG A 224 -53.56 5.43 -32.45
C ARG A 224 -52.38 5.78 -31.53
N ALA A 225 -52.20 7.07 -31.25
CA ALA A 225 -51.19 7.52 -30.30
C ALA A 225 -51.47 6.98 -28.89
N ALA A 226 -52.73 6.96 -28.46
CA ALA A 226 -53.13 6.39 -27.17
C ALA A 226 -52.87 4.86 -27.11
N ASP A 227 -53.11 4.13 -28.20
CA ASP A 227 -52.81 2.69 -28.29
C ASP A 227 -51.32 2.39 -28.17
N GLU A 228 -50.48 3.14 -28.89
CA GLU A 228 -49.03 3.01 -28.80
C GLU A 228 -48.53 3.38 -27.40
N LEU A 229 -49.09 4.43 -26.82
CA LEU A 229 -48.76 4.89 -25.47
C LEU A 229 -49.11 3.85 -24.41
N ALA A 230 -50.25 3.16 -24.55
CA ALA A 230 -50.65 2.07 -23.66
C ALA A 230 -49.71 0.85 -23.74
N ILE A 231 -49.07 0.61 -24.89
CA ILE A 231 -48.10 -0.49 -25.08
C ILE A 231 -46.72 -0.10 -24.54
N VAL A 232 -46.25 1.11 -24.81
CA VAL A 232 -44.89 1.57 -24.45
C VAL A 232 -44.82 1.99 -22.98
N HIS A 233 -45.87 2.64 -22.48
CA HIS A 233 -46.00 3.12 -21.10
C HIS A 233 -47.31 2.65 -20.47
N PRO A 234 -47.47 1.34 -20.20
CA PRO A 234 -48.70 0.77 -19.64
C PRO A 234 -49.07 1.36 -18.27
N GLN A 235 -48.12 1.95 -17.54
CA GLN A 235 -48.33 2.60 -16.24
C GLN A 235 -48.51 4.12 -16.34
N LEU A 236 -48.58 4.72 -17.54
CA LEU A 236 -48.57 6.18 -17.68
C LEU A 236 -49.69 6.86 -16.88
N ILE A 237 -50.90 6.30 -16.95
CA ILE A 237 -52.06 6.87 -16.25
C ILE A 237 -51.80 6.82 -14.74
N ASP A 238 -51.32 5.69 -14.21
CA ASP A 238 -50.97 5.54 -12.79
C ASP A 238 -49.81 6.45 -12.38
N ASP A 239 -48.81 6.64 -13.24
CA ASP A 239 -47.67 7.54 -13.00
C ASP A 239 -48.14 9.00 -12.93
N LEU A 240 -49.07 9.39 -13.80
CA LEU A 240 -49.70 10.72 -13.76
C LEU A 240 -50.58 10.89 -12.51
N TYR A 241 -51.35 9.86 -12.13
CA TYR A 241 -52.05 9.87 -10.85
C TYR A 241 -51.05 9.98 -9.69
N GLY A 242 -49.93 9.27 -9.68
CA GLY A 242 -48.90 9.38 -8.64
C GLY A 242 -48.21 10.76 -8.58
N LEU A 243 -48.10 11.46 -9.70
CA LEU A 243 -47.54 12.83 -9.76
C LEU A 243 -48.46 13.87 -9.10
N TYR A 244 -49.78 13.71 -9.28
CA TYR A 244 -50.77 14.73 -8.91
C TYR A 244 -51.64 14.35 -7.71
N GLU A 245 -51.98 13.07 -7.56
CA GLU A 245 -52.62 12.47 -6.38
C GLU A 245 -51.53 12.04 -5.39
N ARG A 246 -51.00 12.98 -4.60
CA ARG A 246 -50.32 12.61 -3.35
C ARG A 246 -51.39 12.04 -2.41
N TRP A 247 -51.51 10.72 -2.34
CA TRP A 247 -52.45 10.08 -1.42
C TRP A 247 -52.22 10.54 0.02
N ALA A 248 -53.29 11.13 0.58
CA ALA A 248 -53.57 11.11 2.00
C ALA A 248 -54.19 9.74 2.33
N GLY A 249 -53.40 8.82 2.89
CA GLY A 249 -53.91 7.68 3.65
C GLY A 249 -54.47 6.52 2.83
N ASP A 250 -53.99 5.34 3.16
CA ASP A 250 -54.22 4.05 2.53
C ASP A 250 -55.67 3.53 2.63
N SER A 251 -56.77 4.30 2.48
CA SER A 251 -58.12 3.72 2.63
C SER A 251 -59.24 4.49 1.91
N ARG A 252 -59.86 3.90 0.88
CA ARG A 252 -61.27 4.22 0.61
C ARG A 252 -62.08 3.65 1.78
N PRO A 253 -62.93 4.43 2.43
CA PRO A 253 -63.70 3.96 3.57
C PRO A 253 -64.76 2.93 3.13
N LEU A 254 -64.66 1.70 3.66
CA LEU A 254 -65.62 0.62 3.40
C LEU A 254 -66.95 0.88 4.10
N LEU A 255 -68.04 0.99 3.33
CA LEU A 255 -69.37 1.23 3.89
C LEU A 255 -70.01 -0.08 4.36
N LEU A 256 -70.26 -0.17 5.67
CA LEU A 256 -70.86 -1.35 6.31
C LEU A 256 -72.29 -1.06 6.78
N ASP A 257 -73.20 -1.99 6.53
CA ASP A 257 -74.54 -1.97 7.11
C ASP A 257 -74.58 -2.55 8.54
N ALA A 258 -75.76 -2.60 9.16
CA ALA A 258 -75.91 -3.07 10.53
C ALA A 258 -75.62 -4.57 10.69
N GLU A 259 -76.00 -5.38 9.69
CA GLU A 259 -75.85 -6.84 9.70
C GLU A 259 -74.38 -7.23 9.51
N GLU A 260 -73.68 -6.56 8.58
CA GLU A 260 -72.25 -6.73 8.34
C GLU A 260 -71.38 -6.33 9.52
N ARG A 261 -71.72 -5.24 10.21
CA ARG A 261 -71.01 -4.84 11.44
C ARG A 261 -71.17 -5.85 12.55
N GLN A 262 -72.38 -6.42 12.69
CA GLN A 262 -72.61 -7.48 13.67
C GLN A 262 -71.82 -8.74 13.29
N PHE A 263 -71.82 -9.12 12.01
CA PHE A 263 -71.03 -10.24 11.51
C PHE A 263 -69.54 -10.09 11.84
N LEU A 264 -68.94 -8.93 11.58
CA LEU A 264 -67.54 -8.62 11.93
C LEU A 264 -67.29 -8.46 13.44
N ALA A 265 -68.33 -8.20 14.24
CA ALA A 265 -68.24 -8.22 15.69
C ALA A 265 -68.15 -9.65 16.24
N GLU A 266 -68.89 -10.58 15.63
CA GLU A 266 -68.94 -12.00 16.01
C GLU A 266 -67.78 -12.81 15.41
N HIS A 267 -67.32 -12.49 14.20
CA HIS A 267 -66.28 -13.21 13.47
C HIS A 267 -64.98 -12.40 13.42
N LYS A 268 -64.26 -12.37 14.55
CA LYS A 268 -63.00 -11.61 14.71
C LYS A 268 -61.81 -12.15 13.93
N THR A 269 -61.91 -13.36 13.38
CA THR A 269 -60.85 -14.00 12.60
C THR A 269 -61.45 -14.68 11.37
N LEU A 270 -60.87 -14.41 10.21
CA LEU A 270 -61.20 -15.05 8.94
C LEU A 270 -60.06 -15.98 8.53
N ARG A 271 -60.36 -17.25 8.29
CA ARG A 271 -59.39 -18.27 7.85
C ARG A 271 -59.35 -18.27 6.33
N VAL A 272 -58.20 -17.94 5.77
CA VAL A 272 -58.03 -17.76 4.32
C VAL A 272 -57.01 -18.75 3.80
N VAL A 273 -57.32 -19.44 2.70
CA VAL A 273 -56.34 -20.23 1.96
C VAL A 273 -55.95 -19.52 0.68
N CYS A 274 -54.67 -19.61 0.31
CA CYS A 274 -54.14 -19.01 -0.91
C CYS A 274 -53.24 -20.00 -1.66
N VAL A 275 -53.52 -20.23 -2.95
CA VAL A 275 -52.67 -21.07 -3.79
C VAL A 275 -51.41 -20.29 -4.19
N ALA A 276 -50.23 -20.69 -3.69
CA ALA A 276 -49.00 -19.90 -3.71
C ALA A 276 -47.85 -20.60 -4.46
N ARG A 277 -47.90 -20.61 -5.80
CA ARG A 277 -46.92 -21.30 -6.67
C ARG A 277 -46.09 -20.39 -7.59
N GLU A 278 -46.43 -19.12 -7.71
CA GLU A 278 -45.98 -18.26 -8.80
C GLU A 278 -45.50 -16.88 -8.33
N ARG A 279 -44.29 -16.48 -8.72
CA ARG A 279 -43.78 -15.11 -8.54
C ARG A 279 -44.20 -14.23 -9.73
N PRO A 280 -44.60 -12.97 -9.53
CA PRO A 280 -44.74 -12.23 -8.26
C PRO A 280 -46.13 -12.38 -7.61
N TYR A 281 -46.93 -13.34 -8.07
CA TYR A 281 -48.37 -13.42 -7.78
C TYR A 281 -48.70 -13.88 -6.36
N ALA A 282 -48.33 -15.11 -6.04
CA ALA A 282 -48.37 -15.69 -4.70
C ALA A 282 -47.35 -16.82 -4.63
N TYR A 283 -46.44 -16.79 -3.67
CA TYR A 283 -45.38 -17.77 -3.53
C TYR A 283 -44.91 -17.90 -2.08
N ILE A 284 -44.29 -19.02 -1.78
CA ILE A 284 -43.72 -19.32 -0.46
C ILE A 284 -42.21 -19.06 -0.50
N ARG A 285 -41.67 -18.34 0.50
CA ARG A 285 -40.21 -18.17 0.70
C ARG A 285 -39.69 -19.19 1.72
N GLU A 286 -38.39 -19.17 2.00
CA GLU A 286 -37.75 -20.07 2.98
C GLU A 286 -38.34 -19.95 4.40
N ASP A 287 -39.05 -18.86 4.70
CA ASP A 287 -39.75 -18.63 5.97
C ASP A 287 -41.09 -19.40 6.09
N GLY A 288 -41.53 -20.09 5.03
CA GLY A 288 -42.79 -20.84 5.01
C GLY A 288 -44.04 -19.97 4.94
N LYS A 289 -43.91 -18.65 4.77
CA LYS A 289 -45.03 -17.70 4.75
C LYS A 289 -45.43 -17.32 3.33
N LEU A 290 -46.64 -16.77 3.18
CA LEU A 290 -47.12 -16.21 1.92
C LEU A 290 -46.39 -14.91 1.58
N HIS A 291 -45.92 -14.81 0.34
CA HIS A 291 -45.36 -13.61 -0.28
C HIS A 291 -46.01 -13.36 -1.65
N GLY A 292 -45.83 -12.15 -2.18
CA GLY A 292 -46.40 -11.73 -3.47
C GLY A 292 -47.60 -10.80 -3.32
N ALA A 293 -48.21 -10.46 -4.44
CA ALA A 293 -49.30 -9.47 -4.48
C ALA A 293 -50.54 -9.93 -3.70
N LEU A 294 -50.86 -11.23 -3.72
CA LEU A 294 -52.01 -11.75 -2.97
C LEU A 294 -51.83 -11.64 -1.45
N LYS A 295 -50.59 -11.60 -0.95
CA LYS A 295 -50.32 -11.27 0.45
C LYS A 295 -50.78 -9.85 0.78
N ARG A 296 -50.49 -8.89 -0.10
CA ARG A 296 -50.91 -7.49 0.05
C ARG A 296 -52.42 -7.34 0.00
N ILE A 297 -53.09 -8.14 -0.84
CA ILE A 297 -54.56 -8.19 -0.87
C ILE A 297 -55.12 -8.75 0.45
N ALA A 298 -54.53 -9.80 1.02
CA ALA A 298 -54.95 -10.29 2.33
C ALA A 298 -54.70 -9.28 3.47
N GLU A 299 -53.54 -8.62 3.48
CA GLU A 299 -53.23 -7.53 4.43
C GLU A 299 -54.22 -6.36 4.26
N ARG A 300 -54.66 -6.08 3.02
CA ARG A 300 -55.67 -5.09 2.72
C ARG A 300 -57.05 -5.47 3.28
N LEU A 301 -57.46 -6.73 3.09
CA LEU A 301 -58.70 -7.25 3.66
C LEU A 301 -58.70 -7.15 5.20
N GLU A 302 -57.58 -7.49 5.84
CA GLU A 302 -57.43 -7.37 7.31
C GLU A 302 -57.61 -5.93 7.78
N GLN A 303 -57.00 -4.99 7.06
CA GLN A 303 -57.07 -3.57 7.36
C GLN A 303 -58.49 -3.00 7.18
N ASP A 304 -59.12 -3.26 6.03
CA ASP A 304 -60.41 -2.65 5.68
C ASP A 304 -61.58 -3.28 6.46
N LEU A 305 -61.53 -4.59 6.75
CA LEU A 305 -62.56 -5.29 7.53
C LEU A 305 -62.36 -5.15 9.04
N GLY A 306 -61.16 -4.79 9.51
CA GLY A 306 -60.86 -4.64 10.94
C GLY A 306 -60.93 -5.94 11.74
N VAL A 307 -60.71 -7.09 11.08
CA VAL A 307 -60.69 -8.45 11.66
C VAL A 307 -59.41 -9.16 11.25
N ALA A 308 -58.91 -10.09 12.07
CA ALA A 308 -57.67 -10.80 11.78
C ALA A 308 -57.84 -11.73 10.57
N VAL A 309 -56.92 -11.68 9.59
CA VAL A 309 -56.96 -12.54 8.40
C VAL A 309 -55.81 -13.54 8.47
N GLU A 310 -56.12 -14.79 8.82
CA GLU A 310 -55.13 -15.86 8.91
C GLU A 310 -54.97 -16.55 7.56
N VAL A 311 -53.88 -16.25 6.86
CA VAL A 311 -53.63 -16.82 5.53
C VAL A 311 -52.74 -18.05 5.60
N GLU A 312 -53.27 -19.19 5.16
CA GLU A 312 -52.53 -20.42 4.93
C GLU A 312 -52.13 -20.54 3.44
N PRO A 313 -50.83 -20.51 3.12
CA PRO A 313 -50.37 -20.75 1.76
C PRO A 313 -50.31 -22.25 1.45
N LEU A 314 -50.96 -22.65 0.35
CA LEU A 314 -50.95 -24.03 -0.16
C LEU A 314 -50.36 -24.06 -1.58
N THR A 315 -49.64 -25.12 -1.94
CA THR A 315 -49.12 -25.31 -3.30
C THR A 315 -50.11 -26.04 -4.20
N GLU A 316 -51.03 -26.82 -3.65
CA GLU A 316 -52.01 -27.60 -4.42
C GLU A 316 -53.39 -26.93 -4.38
N ALA A 317 -53.94 -26.64 -5.56
CA ALA A 317 -55.24 -25.97 -5.67
C ALA A 317 -56.39 -26.83 -5.12
N GLU A 318 -56.37 -28.13 -5.41
CA GLU A 318 -57.39 -29.08 -4.93
C GLU A 318 -57.44 -29.15 -3.39
N ALA A 319 -56.28 -29.07 -2.73
CA ALA A 319 -56.22 -29.03 -1.27
C ALA A 319 -56.84 -27.73 -0.71
N ALA A 320 -56.60 -26.59 -1.36
CA ALA A 320 -57.20 -25.31 -0.97
C ALA A 320 -58.73 -25.34 -1.12
N TYR A 321 -59.23 -25.86 -2.25
CA TYR A 321 -60.68 -25.98 -2.48
C TYR A 321 -61.34 -26.94 -1.50
N ALA A 322 -60.72 -28.08 -1.19
CA ALA A 322 -61.25 -29.03 -0.21
C ALA A 322 -61.39 -28.44 1.19
N ARG A 323 -60.46 -27.58 1.62
CA ARG A 323 -60.54 -26.89 2.93
C ARG A 323 -61.68 -25.89 3.02
N VAL A 324 -61.94 -25.15 1.96
CA VAL A 324 -63.07 -24.20 1.95
C VAL A 324 -64.40 -24.94 1.84
N ALA A 325 -64.48 -25.96 0.99
CA ALA A 325 -65.69 -26.79 0.84
C ALA A 325 -66.09 -27.51 2.14
N SER A 326 -65.11 -27.91 2.96
CA SER A 326 -65.33 -28.57 4.27
C SER A 326 -65.58 -27.59 5.43
N GLY A 327 -65.41 -26.28 5.22
CA GLY A 327 -65.54 -25.25 6.26
C GLY A 327 -64.31 -25.12 7.19
N GLU A 328 -63.20 -25.80 6.88
CA GLU A 328 -61.91 -25.63 7.57
C GLU A 328 -61.30 -24.23 7.31
N ALA A 329 -61.60 -23.65 6.15
CA ALA A 329 -61.28 -22.28 5.78
C ALA A 329 -62.53 -21.56 5.29
N ASP A 330 -62.58 -20.25 5.50
CA ASP A 330 -63.73 -19.41 5.17
C ASP A 330 -63.63 -18.90 3.71
N ILE A 331 -62.40 -18.59 3.26
CA ILE A 331 -62.14 -17.95 1.96
C ILE A 331 -60.99 -18.64 1.21
N CYS A 332 -61.16 -18.89 -0.09
CA CYS A 332 -60.07 -19.17 -1.03
C CYS A 332 -59.77 -17.92 -1.85
N LEU A 333 -58.62 -17.29 -1.61
CA LEU A 333 -58.31 -15.93 -2.09
C LEU A 333 -58.18 -15.81 -3.61
N ASN A 334 -57.76 -16.87 -4.31
CA ASN A 334 -57.36 -16.80 -5.72
C ASN A 334 -57.95 -17.90 -6.60
N MET A 335 -59.25 -18.10 -6.48
CA MET A 335 -60.00 -19.06 -7.29
C MET A 335 -60.26 -18.51 -8.71
N ALA A 336 -60.33 -19.40 -9.69
CA ALA A 336 -60.79 -19.04 -11.03
C ALA A 336 -62.28 -18.68 -11.00
N TRP A 337 -62.69 -17.57 -11.61
CA TRP A 337 -64.10 -17.20 -11.67
C TRP A 337 -64.86 -18.11 -12.66
N ASP A 338 -65.60 -19.05 -12.10
CA ASP A 338 -66.52 -19.97 -12.76
C ASP A 338 -67.58 -20.39 -11.71
N PRO A 339 -68.69 -19.64 -11.62
CA PRO A 339 -69.72 -19.90 -10.61
C PRO A 339 -70.34 -21.30 -10.74
N GLY A 340 -70.42 -21.84 -11.96
CA GLY A 340 -70.98 -23.18 -12.20
C GLY A 340 -70.09 -24.27 -11.64
N TRP A 341 -68.78 -24.15 -11.85
CA TRP A 341 -67.78 -25.07 -11.30
C TRP A 341 -67.63 -24.91 -9.78
N ALA A 342 -67.58 -23.68 -9.27
CA ALA A 342 -67.50 -23.43 -7.83
C ALA A 342 -68.69 -24.05 -7.08
N ALA A 343 -69.90 -23.94 -7.65
CA ALA A 343 -71.10 -24.53 -7.09
C ALA A 343 -71.02 -26.07 -6.99
N GLN A 344 -70.34 -26.74 -7.94
CA GLN A 344 -70.11 -28.20 -7.89
C GLN A 344 -69.16 -28.60 -6.76
N LEU A 345 -68.25 -27.71 -6.37
CA LEU A 345 -67.32 -27.90 -5.26
C LEU A 345 -67.92 -27.49 -3.90
N GLY A 346 -69.19 -27.09 -3.85
CA GLY A 346 -69.83 -26.63 -2.61
C GLY A 346 -69.40 -25.22 -2.17
N MET A 347 -69.01 -24.37 -3.12
CA MET A 347 -68.57 -22.99 -2.87
C MET A 347 -69.39 -21.99 -3.69
N ASP A 348 -69.50 -20.77 -3.18
CA ASP A 348 -69.94 -19.58 -3.92
C ASP A 348 -68.72 -18.70 -4.26
N GLN A 349 -68.90 -17.73 -5.14
CA GLN A 349 -67.81 -16.84 -5.58
C GLN A 349 -68.23 -15.38 -5.54
N THR A 350 -67.28 -14.53 -5.15
CA THR A 350 -67.42 -13.09 -5.29
C THR A 350 -67.45 -12.68 -6.77
N VAL A 351 -67.77 -11.41 -7.02
CA VAL A 351 -67.40 -10.78 -8.29
C VAL A 351 -65.88 -10.86 -8.48
N PRO A 352 -65.39 -10.98 -9.73
CA PRO A 352 -63.97 -11.04 -9.97
C PRO A 352 -63.32 -9.69 -9.63
N PHE A 353 -62.23 -9.74 -8.85
CA PHE A 353 -61.50 -8.55 -8.43
C PHE A 353 -60.25 -8.29 -9.29
N MET A 354 -59.89 -9.25 -10.15
CA MET A 354 -58.70 -9.16 -10.99
C MET A 354 -58.86 -9.96 -12.28
N GLU A 355 -58.27 -9.46 -13.36
CA GLU A 355 -58.00 -10.24 -14.57
C GLU A 355 -56.52 -10.61 -14.65
N SER A 356 -56.21 -11.79 -15.16
CA SER A 356 -54.86 -12.27 -15.36
C SER A 356 -54.69 -12.78 -16.78
N TYR A 357 -53.67 -12.27 -17.46
CA TYR A 357 -53.40 -12.56 -18.86
C TYR A 357 -52.29 -13.60 -18.98
N TYR A 358 -52.47 -14.55 -19.89
CA TYR A 358 -51.43 -15.52 -20.24
C TYR A 358 -50.80 -15.15 -21.58
N THR A 359 -49.49 -15.27 -21.66
CA THR A 359 -48.70 -14.95 -22.85
C THR A 359 -47.76 -16.11 -23.20
N LEU A 360 -47.25 -16.08 -24.42
CA LEU A 360 -46.29 -17.06 -24.90
C LEU A 360 -44.87 -16.49 -24.83
N VAL A 361 -43.97 -17.23 -24.21
CA VAL A 361 -42.55 -16.91 -24.13
C VAL A 361 -41.77 -17.85 -25.04
N LEU A 362 -40.99 -17.27 -25.95
CA LEU A 362 -40.21 -17.97 -26.98
C LEU A 362 -38.72 -17.66 -26.82
N ARG A 363 -37.85 -18.44 -27.46
CA ARG A 363 -36.45 -18.03 -27.68
C ARG A 363 -36.39 -16.83 -28.63
N ARG A 364 -35.56 -15.86 -28.29
CA ARG A 364 -35.34 -14.66 -29.10
C ARG A 364 -34.88 -15.05 -30.50
N GLY A 365 -35.56 -14.52 -31.52
CA GLY A 365 -35.27 -14.81 -32.93
C GLY A 365 -35.77 -16.17 -33.45
N SER A 366 -36.48 -16.95 -32.64
CA SER A 366 -37.12 -18.19 -33.10
C SER A 366 -38.54 -17.91 -33.59
N ALA A 367 -38.92 -18.51 -34.73
CA ALA A 367 -40.32 -18.53 -35.19
C ALA A 367 -41.08 -19.65 -34.49
N MET A 368 -42.40 -19.46 -34.28
CA MET A 368 -43.24 -20.50 -33.69
C MET A 368 -43.48 -21.62 -34.72
N PRO A 369 -43.11 -22.88 -34.43
CA PRO A 369 -43.34 -24.00 -35.33
C PRO A 369 -44.83 -24.32 -35.45
N ALA A 370 -45.23 -25.01 -36.54
CA ALA A 370 -46.63 -25.31 -36.85
C ALA A 370 -47.32 -26.23 -35.83
N ALA A 371 -46.56 -27.06 -35.13
CA ALA A 371 -47.05 -27.96 -34.09
C ALA A 371 -46.14 -27.84 -32.84
N PRO A 372 -46.24 -26.73 -32.10
CA PRO A 372 -45.28 -26.38 -31.06
C PRO A 372 -45.47 -27.23 -29.81
N ARG A 373 -44.37 -27.59 -29.14
CA ARG A 373 -44.41 -28.11 -27.77
C ARG A 373 -44.49 -26.94 -26.80
N VAL A 374 -45.55 -26.86 -26.01
CA VAL A 374 -45.82 -25.71 -25.13
C VAL A 374 -45.64 -26.13 -23.67
N ALA A 375 -44.68 -25.52 -22.98
CA ALA A 375 -44.50 -25.71 -21.54
C ALA A 375 -45.53 -24.88 -20.77
N CYS A 376 -46.24 -25.50 -19.83
CA CYS A 376 -47.23 -24.83 -18.98
C CYS A 376 -47.17 -25.38 -17.55
N LEU A 377 -47.67 -24.58 -16.61
CA LEU A 377 -47.88 -25.02 -15.24
C LEU A 377 -49.02 -26.02 -15.18
N ASP A 378 -48.88 -27.02 -14.32
CA ASP A 378 -49.92 -28.01 -14.09
C ASP A 378 -51.13 -27.37 -13.37
N SER A 379 -52.19 -27.09 -14.14
CA SER A 379 -53.38 -26.34 -13.70
C SER A 379 -54.60 -26.68 -14.56
N ARG A 380 -55.58 -27.35 -13.97
CA ARG A 380 -56.81 -27.85 -14.62
C ARG A 380 -57.49 -26.88 -15.61
N PHE A 381 -57.51 -25.59 -15.32
CA PHE A 381 -58.17 -24.59 -16.19
C PHE A 381 -57.30 -24.09 -17.35
N ALA A 382 -55.98 -24.02 -17.15
CA ALA A 382 -55.07 -23.76 -18.26
C ALA A 382 -55.13 -24.93 -19.25
N ASP A 383 -55.42 -26.13 -18.74
CA ASP A 383 -55.46 -27.36 -19.51
C ASP A 383 -56.56 -27.36 -20.56
N GLU A 384 -57.81 -27.06 -20.23
CA GLU A 384 -58.90 -27.13 -21.23
C GLU A 384 -58.68 -26.13 -22.39
N VAL A 385 -58.23 -24.91 -22.09
CA VAL A 385 -57.98 -23.88 -23.12
C VAL A 385 -56.73 -24.21 -23.94
N LEU A 386 -55.64 -24.66 -23.29
CA LEU A 386 -54.39 -25.00 -23.98
C LEU A 386 -54.50 -26.33 -24.74
N GLN A 387 -55.25 -27.31 -24.23
CA GLN A 387 -55.57 -28.56 -24.93
C GLN A 387 -56.42 -28.29 -26.16
N GLN A 388 -57.42 -27.39 -26.07
CA GLN A 388 -58.19 -26.96 -27.25
C GLN A 388 -57.33 -26.22 -28.27
N ALA A 389 -56.37 -25.40 -27.82
CA ALA A 389 -55.53 -24.60 -28.70
C ALA A 389 -54.36 -25.38 -29.34
N PHE A 390 -53.75 -26.33 -28.63
CA PHE A 390 -52.51 -27.00 -29.05
C PHE A 390 -52.56 -28.54 -29.05
N GLY A 391 -53.55 -29.16 -28.41
CA GLY A 391 -53.67 -30.61 -28.24
C GLY A 391 -52.85 -31.18 -27.07
N GLU A 392 -53.35 -32.24 -26.41
CA GLU A 392 -52.76 -32.85 -25.21
C GLU A 392 -51.28 -33.25 -25.41
N ASP A 393 -50.98 -33.91 -26.54
CA ASP A 393 -49.67 -34.47 -26.85
C ASP A 393 -48.57 -33.40 -27.02
N HIS A 394 -48.96 -32.14 -27.15
CA HIS A 394 -48.08 -31.00 -27.35
C HIS A 394 -47.78 -30.23 -26.05
N LEU A 395 -48.42 -30.57 -24.93
CA LEU A 395 -48.22 -29.88 -23.65
C LEU A 395 -47.08 -30.53 -22.85
N VAL A 396 -46.18 -29.69 -22.33
CA VAL A 396 -45.10 -30.09 -21.43
C VAL A 396 -45.38 -29.53 -20.03
N ARG A 397 -45.82 -30.40 -19.11
CA ARG A 397 -46.17 -30.02 -17.75
C ARG A 397 -44.92 -29.81 -16.89
N GLU A 398 -44.87 -28.68 -16.21
CA GLU A 398 -43.77 -28.31 -15.34
C GLU A 398 -44.31 -27.82 -13.98
N SER A 399 -43.50 -28.01 -12.94
CA SER A 399 -43.90 -27.72 -11.55
C SER A 399 -43.82 -26.24 -11.17
N SER A 400 -43.07 -25.43 -11.94
CA SER A 400 -42.84 -24.00 -11.66
C SER A 400 -42.63 -23.20 -12.95
N VAL A 401 -42.90 -21.88 -12.89
CA VAL A 401 -42.67 -20.95 -14.01
C VAL A 401 -41.21 -20.98 -14.49
N ALA A 402 -40.26 -21.05 -13.56
CA ALA A 402 -38.83 -21.12 -13.88
C ALA A 402 -38.49 -22.42 -14.64
N ALA A 403 -39.13 -23.54 -14.30
CA ALA A 403 -38.96 -24.81 -15.01
C ALA A 403 -39.57 -24.75 -16.43
N CYS A 404 -40.73 -24.11 -16.60
CA CYS A 404 -41.31 -23.84 -17.93
C CYS A 404 -40.34 -23.06 -18.82
N LEU A 405 -39.78 -21.96 -18.30
CA LEU A 405 -38.83 -21.12 -19.04
C LEU A 405 -37.51 -21.86 -19.32
N ALA A 406 -37.02 -22.64 -18.36
CA ALA A 406 -35.85 -23.49 -18.56
C ALA A 406 -36.08 -24.56 -19.64
N ALA A 407 -37.30 -25.12 -19.76
CA ALA A 407 -37.65 -26.06 -20.81
C ALA A 407 -37.54 -25.42 -22.20
N VAL A 408 -37.97 -24.17 -22.36
CA VAL A 408 -37.83 -23.40 -23.62
C VAL A 408 -36.37 -23.10 -23.93
N ARG A 409 -35.61 -22.61 -22.94
CA ARG A 409 -34.17 -22.34 -23.10
C ARG A 409 -33.39 -23.59 -23.50
N THR A 410 -33.67 -24.72 -22.86
CA THR A 410 -32.99 -26.01 -23.14
C THR A 410 -33.52 -26.73 -24.38
N GLY A 411 -34.60 -26.23 -25.00
CA GLY A 411 -35.22 -26.84 -26.19
C GLY A 411 -36.07 -28.08 -25.93
N ARG A 412 -36.44 -28.34 -24.67
CA ARG A 412 -37.44 -29.36 -24.33
C ARG A 412 -38.87 -28.92 -24.70
N ALA A 413 -39.10 -27.60 -24.80
CA ALA A 413 -40.31 -26.99 -25.31
C ALA A 413 -39.95 -25.90 -26.33
N ASP A 414 -40.87 -25.59 -27.24
CA ASP A 414 -40.74 -24.52 -28.24
C ASP A 414 -41.22 -23.17 -27.70
N ALA A 415 -42.23 -23.20 -26.83
CA ALA A 415 -42.81 -22.04 -26.17
C ALA A 415 -43.16 -22.37 -24.72
N ALA A 416 -43.27 -21.34 -23.86
CA ALA A 416 -43.87 -21.46 -22.54
C ALA A 416 -45.13 -20.59 -22.49
N CYS A 417 -46.26 -21.16 -22.10
CA CYS A 417 -47.47 -20.41 -21.80
C CYS A 417 -47.53 -20.14 -20.31
N ILE A 418 -47.26 -18.89 -19.93
CA ILE A 418 -47.23 -18.44 -18.54
C ILE A 418 -47.95 -17.11 -18.41
N ARG A 419 -48.32 -16.80 -17.18
CA ARG A 419 -48.91 -15.52 -16.82
C ARG A 419 -47.99 -14.34 -17.23
N GLN A 420 -48.58 -13.26 -17.74
CA GLN A 420 -47.87 -12.08 -18.24
C GLN A 420 -47.04 -11.42 -17.13
N GLU A 421 -47.59 -11.28 -15.93
CA GLU A 421 -46.89 -10.67 -14.79
C GLU A 421 -45.67 -11.53 -14.39
N ALA A 422 -45.79 -12.86 -14.46
CA ALA A 422 -44.69 -13.78 -14.21
C ALA A 422 -43.60 -13.69 -15.30
N ALA A 423 -44.00 -13.56 -16.57
CA ALA A 423 -43.07 -13.33 -17.68
C ALA A 423 -42.32 -11.99 -17.53
N GLN A 424 -43.02 -10.92 -17.13
CA GLN A 424 -42.42 -9.60 -16.87
C GLN A 424 -41.44 -9.66 -15.69
N TYR A 425 -41.83 -10.29 -14.58
CA TYR A 425 -40.95 -10.49 -13.42
C TYR A 425 -39.65 -11.20 -13.80
N GLN A 426 -39.74 -12.29 -14.57
CA GLN A 426 -38.55 -13.04 -15.02
C GLN A 426 -37.69 -12.23 -16.00
N THR A 427 -38.31 -11.41 -16.83
CA THR A 427 -37.61 -10.48 -17.74
C THR A 427 -36.85 -9.42 -16.95
N MET A 428 -37.47 -8.80 -15.93
CA MET A 428 -36.84 -7.78 -15.10
C MET A 428 -35.70 -8.34 -14.23
N ARG A 429 -35.88 -9.56 -13.71
CA ARG A 429 -34.85 -10.30 -12.99
C ARG A 429 -33.70 -10.74 -13.89
N GLY A 430 -33.96 -10.90 -15.19
CA GLY A 430 -32.95 -11.08 -16.23
C GLY A 430 -32.21 -12.42 -16.15
N ASP A 431 -32.83 -13.47 -15.61
CA ASP A 431 -32.25 -14.82 -15.54
C ASP A 431 -32.36 -15.61 -16.87
N PHE A 432 -33.22 -15.13 -17.78
CA PHE A 432 -33.49 -15.73 -19.09
C PHE A 432 -33.37 -14.68 -20.22
N PRO A 433 -32.17 -14.09 -20.45
CA PRO A 433 -31.98 -13.00 -21.42
C PRO A 433 -32.22 -13.42 -22.88
N ASP A 434 -32.14 -14.72 -23.15
CA ASP A 434 -32.36 -15.36 -24.44
C ASP A 434 -33.83 -15.62 -24.77
N LEU A 435 -34.74 -15.39 -23.81
CA LEU A 435 -36.18 -15.54 -24.00
C LEU A 435 -36.86 -14.18 -24.23
N VAL A 436 -38.02 -14.20 -24.88
CA VAL A 436 -38.84 -13.02 -25.16
C VAL A 436 -40.33 -13.37 -25.09
N SER A 437 -41.12 -12.50 -24.46
CA SER A 437 -42.59 -12.60 -24.50
C SER A 437 -43.11 -12.07 -25.83
N THR A 438 -44.08 -12.76 -26.43
CA THR A 438 -44.70 -12.31 -27.68
C THR A 438 -45.57 -11.07 -27.50
N GLY A 439 -45.97 -10.75 -26.26
CA GLY A 439 -46.90 -9.66 -25.95
C GLY A 439 -48.34 -9.91 -26.40
N ALA A 440 -48.57 -10.97 -27.17
CA ALA A 440 -49.91 -11.41 -27.52
C ALA A 440 -50.53 -12.15 -26.31
N VAL A 441 -51.73 -11.74 -25.95
CA VAL A 441 -52.54 -12.44 -24.95
C VAL A 441 -53.05 -13.73 -25.58
N ALA A 442 -52.56 -14.87 -25.10
CA ALA A 442 -53.00 -16.19 -25.51
C ALA A 442 -54.43 -16.46 -25.01
N TYR A 443 -54.70 -16.13 -23.74
CA TYR A 443 -56.04 -16.09 -23.17
C TYR A 443 -56.07 -15.27 -21.88
N ARG A 444 -57.27 -14.90 -21.42
CA ARG A 444 -57.52 -14.14 -20.18
C ARG A 444 -58.25 -14.99 -19.15
N LYS A 445 -57.93 -14.81 -17.87
CA LYS A 445 -58.55 -15.50 -16.73
C LYS A 445 -59.04 -14.48 -15.71
N ARG A 446 -60.26 -14.62 -15.24
CA ARG A 446 -60.82 -13.82 -14.14
C ARG A 446 -60.60 -14.53 -12.81
N ILE A 447 -60.21 -13.77 -11.79
CA ILE A 447 -59.90 -14.27 -10.45
C ILE A 447 -60.92 -13.70 -9.47
N ALA A 448 -61.47 -14.58 -8.64
CA ALA A 448 -62.44 -14.25 -7.60
C ALA A 448 -62.07 -14.94 -6.29
N MET A 449 -62.70 -14.52 -5.20
CA MET A 449 -62.60 -15.21 -3.92
C MET A 449 -63.69 -16.29 -3.86
N GLY A 450 -63.28 -17.52 -3.53
CA GLY A 450 -64.21 -18.61 -3.26
C GLY A 450 -64.63 -18.58 -1.80
N VAL A 451 -65.93 -18.67 -1.53
CA VAL A 451 -66.49 -18.70 -0.18
C VAL A 451 -67.23 -20.02 0.00
N SER A 452 -67.14 -20.63 1.18
CA SER A 452 -67.88 -21.87 1.46
C SER A 452 -69.39 -21.63 1.38
N LYS A 453 -70.16 -22.54 0.77
CA LYS A 453 -71.64 -22.49 0.85
C LYS A 453 -72.19 -22.69 2.26
N GLN A 454 -71.35 -23.18 3.17
CA GLN A 454 -71.68 -23.33 4.58
C GLN A 454 -71.42 -22.05 5.39
N ALA A 455 -70.73 -21.06 4.80
CA ALA A 455 -70.49 -19.78 5.45
C ALA A 455 -71.74 -18.89 5.42
N ASP A 456 -71.79 -17.93 6.32
CA ASP A 456 -72.85 -16.93 6.35
C ASP A 456 -72.89 -16.14 5.03
N PRO A 457 -74.05 -16.02 4.35
CA PRO A 457 -74.19 -15.22 3.13
C PRO A 457 -73.70 -13.76 3.27
N VAL A 458 -73.72 -13.21 4.50
CA VAL A 458 -73.19 -11.87 4.80
C VAL A 458 -71.71 -11.74 4.42
N LEU A 459 -70.92 -12.81 4.57
CA LEU A 459 -69.49 -12.80 4.19
C LEU A 459 -69.31 -12.56 2.68
N LEU A 460 -70.15 -13.17 1.84
CA LEU A 460 -70.06 -12.99 0.39
C LEU A 460 -70.39 -11.54 -0.01
N HIS A 461 -71.44 -10.97 0.57
CA HIS A 461 -71.83 -9.58 0.33
C HIS A 461 -70.77 -8.59 0.80
N LEU A 462 -70.19 -8.85 1.98
CA LEU A 462 -69.11 -8.05 2.55
C LEU A 462 -67.87 -8.06 1.66
N LEU A 463 -67.45 -9.24 1.17
CA LEU A 463 -66.31 -9.35 0.26
C LEU A 463 -66.57 -8.67 -1.09
N ASP A 464 -67.80 -8.73 -1.62
CA ASP A 464 -68.17 -8.00 -2.83
C ASP A 464 -68.14 -6.47 -2.63
N LYS A 465 -68.55 -5.95 -1.46
CA LYS A 465 -68.40 -4.53 -1.10
C LYS A 465 -66.93 -4.15 -0.98
N GLU A 466 -66.13 -5.00 -0.37
CA GLU A 466 -64.70 -4.78 -0.20
C GLU A 466 -63.95 -4.78 -1.53
N ILE A 467 -64.29 -5.67 -2.46
CA ILE A 467 -63.73 -5.66 -3.82
C ILE A 467 -64.05 -4.35 -4.55
N ARG A 468 -65.27 -3.82 -4.40
CA ARG A 468 -65.64 -2.52 -4.97
C ARG A 468 -64.90 -1.36 -4.30
N CYS A 469 -64.73 -1.45 -2.97
CA CYS A 469 -63.98 -0.48 -2.17
C CYS A 469 -62.52 -0.41 -2.63
N MET A 470 -61.84 -1.56 -2.65
CA MET A 470 -60.48 -1.73 -3.15
C MET A 470 -60.33 -1.18 -4.57
N GLY A 471 -61.33 -1.42 -5.43
CA GLY A 471 -61.36 -0.93 -6.80
C GLY A 471 -60.43 -1.70 -7.75
N PRO A 472 -60.50 -1.43 -9.06
CA PRO A 472 -59.85 -2.28 -10.06
C PRO A 472 -58.32 -2.16 -10.08
N ASP A 473 -57.76 -1.05 -9.60
CA ASP A 473 -56.34 -0.70 -9.83
C ASP A 473 -55.42 -1.18 -8.71
N VAL A 474 -55.96 -1.38 -7.51
CA VAL A 474 -55.18 -1.77 -6.34
C VAL A 474 -54.52 -3.15 -6.52
N PRO A 475 -55.24 -4.19 -7.00
CA PRO A 475 -54.59 -5.46 -7.32
C PRO A 475 -53.43 -5.27 -8.30
N ASP A 476 -53.64 -4.58 -9.41
CA ASP A 476 -52.63 -4.33 -10.46
C ASP A 476 -51.42 -3.55 -9.91
N ALA A 477 -51.64 -2.55 -9.06
CA ALA A 477 -50.60 -1.80 -8.38
C ALA A 477 -49.74 -2.68 -7.46
N TYR A 478 -50.35 -3.60 -6.71
CA TYR A 478 -49.60 -4.56 -5.89
C TYR A 478 -48.75 -5.52 -6.75
N PHE A 479 -49.23 -5.96 -7.91
CA PHE A 479 -48.41 -6.74 -8.84
C PHE A 479 -47.24 -5.92 -9.39
N ALA A 480 -47.48 -4.68 -9.81
CA ALA A 480 -46.43 -3.80 -10.30
C ALA A 480 -45.35 -3.56 -9.23
N GLN A 481 -45.75 -3.31 -7.99
CA GLN A 481 -44.84 -3.13 -6.85
C GLN A 481 -44.00 -4.39 -6.60
N GLN A 482 -44.62 -5.58 -6.58
CA GLN A 482 -43.91 -6.84 -6.40
C GLN A 482 -43.02 -7.19 -7.59
N THR A 483 -43.38 -6.75 -8.80
CA THR A 483 -42.57 -6.91 -10.00
C THR A 483 -41.29 -6.07 -9.94
N ARG A 484 -41.33 -4.87 -9.34
CA ARG A 484 -40.13 -4.04 -9.13
C ARG A 484 -39.09 -4.70 -8.22
N GLN A 485 -39.52 -5.50 -7.24
CA GLN A 485 -38.60 -6.29 -6.39
C GLN A 485 -37.78 -7.32 -7.20
N ALA A 486 -38.20 -7.68 -8.42
CA ALA A 486 -37.42 -8.54 -9.31
C ALA A 486 -36.04 -7.97 -9.67
N ILE A 487 -35.91 -6.63 -9.67
CA ILE A 487 -34.65 -5.93 -9.96
C ILE A 487 -33.66 -6.11 -8.79
N GLU A 488 -34.17 -6.11 -7.55
CA GLU A 488 -33.37 -6.30 -6.34
C GLU A 488 -32.93 -7.76 -6.19
N GLU A 489 -33.74 -8.71 -6.67
CA GLU A 489 -33.46 -10.15 -6.66
C GLU A 489 -32.65 -10.65 -7.88
N ARG A 490 -31.98 -9.74 -8.60
CA ARG A 490 -31.14 -10.09 -9.76
C ARG A 490 -29.98 -10.99 -9.34
N SER A 491 -29.80 -12.08 -10.08
CA SER A 491 -28.65 -12.96 -9.91
C SER A 491 -27.36 -12.29 -10.40
N VAL A 492 -26.21 -12.69 -9.86
CA VAL A 492 -24.89 -12.26 -10.37
C VAL A 492 -24.74 -12.60 -11.85
N PHE A 493 -25.30 -13.74 -12.27
CA PHE A 493 -25.34 -14.16 -13.67
C PHE A 493 -26.11 -13.16 -14.54
N SER A 494 -27.26 -12.68 -14.08
CA SER A 494 -28.03 -11.64 -14.76
C SER A 494 -27.22 -10.37 -14.99
N TYR A 495 -26.47 -9.91 -13.98
CA TYR A 495 -25.60 -8.73 -14.12
C TYR A 495 -24.51 -8.93 -15.17
N LEU A 496 -23.88 -10.11 -15.20
CA LEU A 496 -22.84 -10.43 -16.18
C LEU A 496 -23.38 -10.44 -17.62
N CYS A 497 -24.56 -11.02 -17.83
CA CYS A 497 -25.17 -11.09 -19.16
C CYS A 497 -25.76 -9.75 -19.64
N ASN A 498 -26.28 -8.93 -18.73
CA ASN A 498 -26.92 -7.66 -19.07
C ASN A 498 -25.95 -6.49 -19.23
N TYR A 499 -24.77 -6.55 -18.59
CA TYR A 499 -23.78 -5.46 -18.62
C TYR A 499 -22.36 -5.91 -19.06
N PRO A 500 -22.22 -6.68 -20.17
CA PRO A 500 -20.93 -7.27 -20.53
C PRO A 500 -19.88 -6.21 -20.87
N PHE A 501 -20.26 -5.11 -21.52
CA PHE A 501 -19.33 -4.05 -21.92
C PHE A 501 -18.87 -3.20 -20.74
N GLN A 502 -19.76 -2.90 -19.77
CA GLN A 502 -19.42 -2.14 -18.58
C GLN A 502 -18.45 -2.92 -17.70
N ILE A 503 -18.69 -4.22 -17.53
CA ILE A 503 -17.81 -5.11 -16.75
C ILE A 503 -16.46 -5.25 -17.45
N LEU A 504 -16.44 -5.49 -18.77
CA LEU A 504 -15.20 -5.57 -19.54
C LEU A 504 -14.41 -4.25 -19.47
N GLY A 505 -15.09 -3.11 -19.56
CA GLY A 505 -14.51 -1.79 -19.40
C GLY A 505 -13.89 -1.57 -18.01
N GLY A 506 -14.61 -1.95 -16.94
CA GLY A 506 -14.11 -1.88 -15.57
C GLY A 506 -12.87 -2.74 -15.35
N VAL A 507 -12.87 -3.98 -15.86
CA VAL A 507 -11.70 -4.87 -15.80
C VAL A 507 -10.53 -4.29 -16.58
N LEU A 508 -10.77 -3.71 -17.77
CA LEU A 508 -9.73 -3.04 -18.55
C LEU A 508 -9.14 -1.84 -17.83
N VAL A 509 -9.95 -1.01 -17.17
CA VAL A 509 -9.49 0.13 -16.36
C VAL A 509 -8.62 -0.36 -15.20
N LEU A 510 -9.06 -1.39 -14.47
CA LEU A 510 -8.26 -1.99 -13.39
C LEU A 510 -6.93 -2.55 -13.91
N PHE A 511 -6.95 -3.22 -15.06
CA PHE A 511 -5.74 -3.71 -15.72
C PHE A 511 -4.79 -2.58 -16.12
N LEU A 512 -5.31 -1.50 -16.73
CA LEU A 512 -4.52 -0.32 -17.11
C LEU A 512 -3.93 0.41 -15.90
N LEU A 513 -4.69 0.55 -14.81
CA LEU A 513 -4.22 1.11 -13.55
C LEU A 513 -3.11 0.22 -12.94
N GLY A 514 -3.29 -1.10 -12.95
CA GLY A 514 -2.28 -2.07 -12.52
C GLY A 514 -1.01 -2.01 -13.37
N ALA A 515 -1.15 -1.91 -14.69
CA ALA A 515 -0.03 -1.78 -15.62
C ALA A 515 0.72 -0.45 -15.43
N LEU A 516 0.00 0.67 -15.24
CA LEU A 516 0.58 1.97 -14.92
C LEU A 516 1.33 1.94 -13.58
N TRP A 517 0.73 1.34 -12.55
CA TRP A 517 1.38 1.16 -11.25
C TRP A 517 2.64 0.31 -11.36
N PHE A 518 2.58 -0.81 -12.07
CA PHE A 518 3.74 -1.69 -12.31
C PHE A 518 4.86 -0.98 -13.09
N LEU A 519 4.52 -0.21 -14.13
CA LEU A 519 5.49 0.58 -14.88
C LEU A 519 6.13 1.67 -14.01
N ARG A 520 5.35 2.32 -13.15
CA ARG A 520 5.83 3.33 -12.20
C ARG A 520 6.74 2.72 -11.14
N ASP A 521 6.36 1.60 -10.54
CA ASP A 521 7.17 0.87 -9.57
C ASP A 521 8.49 0.40 -10.20
N ARG A 522 8.43 -0.16 -11.41
CA ARG A 522 9.65 -0.57 -12.14
C ARG A 522 10.57 0.61 -12.46
N ARG A 523 10.02 1.77 -12.84
CA ARG A 523 10.80 3.00 -13.05
C ARG A 523 11.41 3.50 -11.73
N GLN A 524 10.64 3.53 -10.65
CA GLN A 524 11.13 3.93 -9.33
C GLN A 524 12.19 2.98 -8.82
N ARG A 525 12.03 1.66 -8.92
CA ARG A 525 13.05 0.69 -8.54
C ARG A 525 14.33 0.90 -9.33
N ARG A 526 14.24 1.12 -10.64
CA ARG A 526 15.43 1.41 -11.47
C ARG A 526 16.14 2.69 -11.02
N SER A 527 15.41 3.77 -10.76
CA SER A 527 16.02 5.01 -10.27
C SER A 527 16.60 4.86 -8.86
N HIS A 528 15.94 4.09 -7.97
CA HIS A 528 16.47 3.81 -6.63
C HIS A 528 17.72 2.95 -6.70
N VAL A 529 17.77 1.95 -7.58
CA VAL A 529 18.97 1.11 -7.80
C VAL A 529 20.12 1.94 -8.37
N GLN A 530 19.85 2.84 -9.31
CA GLN A 530 20.87 3.76 -9.85
C GLN A 530 21.39 4.72 -8.77
N ARG A 531 20.50 5.35 -7.99
CA ARG A 531 20.89 6.20 -6.86
C ARG A 531 21.63 5.43 -5.76
N LEU A 532 21.25 4.17 -5.51
CA LEU A 532 21.98 3.30 -4.60
C LEU A 532 23.37 3.03 -5.13
N GLN A 533 23.51 2.71 -6.42
CA GLN A 533 24.82 2.48 -7.06
C GLN A 533 25.69 3.74 -7.00
N GLU A 534 25.14 4.91 -7.32
CA GLU A 534 25.83 6.20 -7.19
C GLU A 534 26.24 6.46 -5.73
N THR A 535 25.39 6.17 -4.75
CA THR A 535 25.76 6.33 -3.33
C THR A 535 26.81 5.30 -2.88
N LEU A 536 26.76 4.08 -3.43
CA LEU A 536 27.70 2.99 -3.14
C LEU A 536 29.04 3.14 -3.85
N ASP A 537 29.14 4.01 -4.86
CA ASP A 537 30.34 4.22 -5.67
C ASP A 537 31.16 5.44 -5.22
N HIS A 538 30.61 6.27 -4.33
CA HIS A 538 31.27 7.47 -3.81
C HIS A 538 31.60 7.35 -2.32
N ASP A 539 32.70 7.97 -1.90
CA ASP A 539 33.05 8.15 -0.49
C ASP A 539 32.19 9.28 0.08
N ARG A 540 31.46 8.98 1.15
CA ARG A 540 30.46 9.87 1.73
C ARG A 540 31.04 11.21 2.21
N TYR A 541 32.32 11.26 2.56
CA TYR A 541 32.94 12.45 3.15
C TYR A 541 33.65 13.30 2.11
N THR A 542 34.39 12.66 1.19
CA THR A 542 35.13 13.40 0.15
C THR A 542 34.24 13.76 -1.05
N GLY A 543 33.22 12.96 -1.35
CA GLY A 543 32.39 13.06 -2.55
C GLY A 543 33.02 12.44 -3.80
N LEU A 544 34.26 11.98 -3.71
CA LEU A 544 34.99 11.31 -4.79
C LEU A 544 34.63 9.83 -4.85
N HIS A 545 35.08 9.11 -5.87
CA HIS A 545 34.85 7.66 -5.94
C HIS A 545 35.47 6.94 -4.74
N ASN A 546 34.84 5.83 -4.32
CA ASN A 546 35.35 4.97 -3.26
C ASN A 546 36.07 3.74 -3.81
N VAL A 547 36.63 2.94 -2.90
CA VAL A 547 37.40 1.74 -3.25
C VAL A 547 36.56 0.67 -3.94
N THR A 548 35.29 0.53 -3.59
CA THR A 548 34.38 -0.44 -4.23
C THR A 548 34.20 -0.12 -5.72
N TRP A 549 34.03 1.15 -6.05
CA TRP A 549 34.02 1.60 -7.44
C TRP A 549 35.38 1.36 -8.10
N PHE A 550 36.48 1.70 -7.41
CA PHE A 550 37.85 1.57 -7.91
C PHE A 550 38.19 0.13 -8.30
N GLU A 551 37.88 -0.85 -7.44
CA GLU A 551 38.06 -2.27 -7.72
C GLU A 551 37.26 -2.73 -8.93
N ARG A 552 35.98 -2.35 -9.01
CA ARG A 552 35.10 -2.75 -10.11
C ARG A 552 35.50 -2.10 -11.45
N ALA A 553 35.86 -0.82 -11.44
CA ALA A 553 36.30 -0.07 -12.61
C ALA A 553 37.70 -0.52 -13.06
N GLY A 554 38.64 -0.67 -12.11
CA GLY A 554 40.01 -1.12 -12.37
C GLY A 554 40.06 -2.55 -12.89
N ASN A 555 39.25 -3.47 -12.36
CA ASN A 555 39.14 -4.82 -12.91
C ASN A 555 38.64 -4.85 -14.36
N LYS A 556 37.78 -3.90 -14.78
CA LYS A 556 37.40 -3.76 -16.20
C LYS A 556 38.57 -3.28 -17.05
N VAL A 557 39.35 -2.31 -16.55
CA VAL A 557 40.55 -1.79 -17.22
C VAL A 557 41.59 -2.90 -17.40
N ILE A 558 41.86 -3.70 -16.37
CA ILE A 558 42.79 -4.83 -16.40
C ILE A 558 42.34 -5.89 -17.41
N ARG A 559 41.05 -6.25 -17.42
CA ARG A 559 40.50 -7.25 -18.38
C ARG A 559 40.57 -6.80 -19.84
N ALA A 560 40.51 -5.49 -20.09
CA ALA A 560 40.54 -4.92 -21.44
C ALA A 560 41.96 -4.82 -22.03
N GLY A 561 43.00 -4.66 -21.20
CA GLY A 561 44.39 -4.42 -21.64
C GLY A 561 45.32 -5.61 -21.38
N LYS A 562 45.17 -6.73 -22.12
CA LYS A 562 45.89 -7.98 -21.84
C LYS A 562 47.43 -7.89 -21.92
N ASP A 563 48.01 -7.01 -22.72
CA ASP A 563 49.45 -6.99 -23.00
C ASP A 563 50.27 -5.98 -22.17
N GLU A 564 49.63 -5.01 -21.49
CA GLU A 564 50.32 -3.95 -20.71
C GLU A 564 50.11 -4.07 -19.18
N THR A 565 49.47 -5.15 -18.71
CA THR A 565 49.13 -5.34 -17.29
C THR A 565 50.34 -5.35 -16.35
N ALA A 566 51.53 -5.70 -16.84
CA ALA A 566 52.73 -5.79 -16.01
C ALA A 566 53.26 -4.43 -15.53
N GLN A 567 52.95 -3.35 -16.26
CA GLN A 567 53.41 -1.99 -15.97
C GLN A 567 52.34 -1.13 -15.28
N LEU A 568 51.13 -1.67 -15.07
CA LEU A 568 50.11 -1.02 -14.26
C LEU A 568 50.46 -1.17 -12.78
N ALA A 569 50.35 -0.09 -12.01
CA ALA A 569 50.55 -0.09 -10.57
C ALA A 569 49.33 0.45 -9.83
N VAL A 570 49.09 -0.07 -8.63
CA VAL A 570 48.22 0.54 -7.64
C VAL A 570 49.09 1.38 -6.71
N VAL A 571 48.71 2.64 -6.55
CA VAL A 571 49.36 3.61 -5.65
C VAL A 571 48.39 3.95 -4.54
N VAL A 572 48.86 3.89 -3.30
CA VAL A 572 48.14 4.33 -2.10
C VAL A 572 48.91 5.47 -1.47
N ILE A 573 48.29 6.64 -1.33
CA ILE A 573 48.87 7.81 -0.68
C ILE A 573 48.07 8.09 0.59
N LYS A 574 48.73 8.17 1.74
CA LYS A 574 48.09 8.47 3.04
C LYS A 574 48.91 9.47 3.83
N ALA A 575 48.28 10.10 4.82
CA ALA A 575 49.02 10.83 5.83
C ALA A 575 49.89 9.86 6.66
N ALA A 576 51.10 10.29 7.03
CA ALA A 576 52.02 9.49 7.85
C ALA A 576 51.46 9.22 9.25
N GLN A 577 50.76 10.21 9.84
CA GLN A 577 50.16 10.13 11.18
C GLN A 577 48.74 10.72 11.18
N PRO A 578 47.77 10.05 10.56
CA PRO A 578 46.41 10.57 10.41
C PRO A 578 45.70 10.76 11.75
N GLU A 579 46.04 9.97 12.78
CA GLU A 579 45.47 10.06 14.13
C GLU A 579 45.87 11.38 14.80
N VAL A 580 47.13 11.81 14.65
CA VAL A 580 47.64 13.07 15.22
C VAL A 580 46.95 14.26 14.57
N ILE A 581 46.81 14.24 13.25
CA ILE A 581 46.11 15.30 12.50
C ILE A 581 44.64 15.36 12.92
N ALA A 582 43.97 14.20 13.03
CA ALA A 582 42.57 14.14 13.44
C ALA A 582 42.35 14.58 14.89
N ALA A 583 43.27 14.25 15.81
CA ALA A 583 43.20 14.66 17.21
C ALA A 583 43.45 16.17 17.40
N THR A 584 44.36 16.75 16.61
CA THR A 584 44.76 18.16 16.74
C THR A 584 43.82 19.11 15.99
N TYR A 585 43.39 18.74 14.78
CA TYR A 585 42.67 19.63 13.86
C TYR A 585 41.27 19.12 13.47
N GLY A 586 40.85 17.99 14.04
CA GLY A 586 39.57 17.35 13.75
C GLY A 586 39.58 16.50 12.48
N ARG A 587 38.57 15.62 12.36
CA ARG A 587 38.42 14.70 11.21
C ARG A 587 38.20 15.43 9.88
N GLU A 588 37.68 16.66 9.90
CA GLU A 588 37.49 17.46 8.70
C GLU A 588 38.80 17.79 7.98
N ALA A 589 39.90 17.94 8.71
CA ALA A 589 41.22 18.16 8.12
C ALA A 589 41.66 16.97 7.26
N ILE A 590 41.43 15.74 7.73
CA ILE A 590 41.69 14.51 6.96
C ILE A 590 40.81 14.47 5.71
N VAL A 591 39.52 14.77 5.83
CA VAL A 591 38.59 14.77 4.69
C VAL A 591 39.01 15.79 3.63
N LYS A 592 39.43 17.01 4.04
CA LYS A 592 39.93 18.03 3.12
C LYS A 592 41.23 17.60 2.43
N LEU A 593 42.16 17.00 3.17
CA LEU A 593 43.41 16.46 2.62
C LEU A 593 43.13 15.37 1.56
N LEU A 594 42.24 14.43 1.88
CA LEU A 594 41.88 13.35 0.95
C LEU A 594 41.12 13.83 -0.27
N ARG A 595 40.22 14.82 -0.11
CA ARG A 595 39.52 15.43 -1.24
C ARG A 595 40.53 16.08 -2.18
N ARG A 596 41.44 16.90 -1.66
CA ARG A 596 42.51 17.53 -2.45
C ARG A 596 43.39 16.49 -3.15
N LEU A 597 43.85 15.48 -2.44
CA LEU A 597 44.66 14.40 -3.03
C LEU A 597 43.93 13.66 -4.14
N GLY A 598 42.66 13.32 -3.92
CA GLY A 598 41.85 12.61 -4.90
C GLY A 598 41.52 13.46 -6.13
N GLU A 599 41.25 14.76 -5.96
CA GLU A 599 41.03 15.72 -7.06
C GLU A 599 42.32 15.89 -7.89
N GLN A 600 43.46 16.11 -7.24
CA GLN A 600 44.75 16.21 -7.94
C GLN A 600 45.10 14.91 -8.67
N LEU A 601 44.85 13.75 -8.07
CA LEU A 601 45.05 12.45 -8.73
C LEU A 601 44.16 12.30 -9.98
N LEU A 602 42.93 12.81 -9.98
CA LEU A 602 42.07 12.77 -11.17
C LEU A 602 42.58 13.64 -12.33
N GLU A 603 43.37 14.68 -12.02
CA GLU A 603 43.97 15.58 -13.01
C GLU A 603 45.33 15.08 -13.54
N MET A 604 45.95 14.11 -12.86
CA MET A 604 47.27 13.59 -13.25
C MET A 604 47.19 12.72 -14.51
N PRO A 605 47.98 13.00 -15.57
CA PRO A 605 47.97 12.18 -16.79
C PRO A 605 48.36 10.71 -16.57
N TRP A 606 49.18 10.45 -15.56
CA TRP A 606 49.63 9.11 -15.20
C TRP A 606 48.62 8.32 -14.37
N ALA A 607 47.59 8.97 -13.83
CA ALA A 607 46.53 8.34 -13.05
C ALA A 607 45.35 7.99 -13.97
N LYS A 608 45.05 6.69 -14.10
CA LYS A 608 43.97 6.20 -14.96
C LYS A 608 42.63 6.16 -14.25
N LEU A 609 42.66 5.80 -12.96
CA LEU A 609 41.50 5.83 -12.06
C LEU A 609 41.98 6.32 -10.71
N ALA A 610 41.16 7.11 -10.01
CA ALA A 610 41.45 7.54 -8.65
C ALA A 610 40.21 7.39 -7.76
N ALA A 611 40.45 7.10 -6.49
CA ALA A 611 39.42 6.97 -5.46
C ALA A 611 39.96 7.34 -4.08
N THR A 612 39.07 7.43 -3.09
CA THR A 612 39.42 7.75 -1.71
C THR A 612 38.85 6.70 -0.75
N ARG A 613 39.52 6.55 0.39
CA ARG A 613 39.13 5.67 1.50
C ARG A 613 39.26 6.45 2.81
N THR A 614 38.21 7.19 3.16
CA THR A 614 38.24 8.08 4.35
C THR A 614 38.56 7.32 5.64
N ASN A 615 38.01 6.11 5.81
CA ASN A 615 38.26 5.29 7.02
C ASN A 615 39.74 4.89 7.20
N ALA A 616 40.51 4.78 6.12
CA ALA A 616 41.93 4.45 6.17
C ALA A 616 42.83 5.67 5.94
N ALA A 617 42.25 6.87 5.93
CA ALA A 617 42.94 8.14 5.65
C ALA A 617 43.83 8.09 4.39
N SER A 618 43.35 7.46 3.31
CA SER A 618 44.14 7.23 2.09
C SER A 618 43.41 7.58 0.79
N ALA A 619 44.13 8.15 -0.17
CA ALA A 619 43.75 8.24 -1.58
C ALA A 619 44.43 7.12 -2.37
N VAL A 620 43.76 6.58 -3.39
CA VAL A 620 44.23 5.42 -4.16
C VAL A 620 44.11 5.68 -5.65
N CYS A 621 45.05 5.16 -6.42
CA CYS A 621 45.10 5.36 -7.86
C CYS A 621 45.58 4.09 -8.59
N LEU A 622 45.02 3.86 -9.77
CA LEU A 622 45.52 2.89 -10.76
C LEU A 622 46.25 3.68 -11.83
N THR A 623 47.53 3.41 -12.03
CA THR A 623 48.35 4.16 -12.99
C THR A 623 48.08 3.73 -14.43
N GLN A 624 48.49 4.55 -15.39
CA GLN A 624 48.83 4.08 -16.73
C GLN A 624 50.13 3.24 -16.68
N PRO A 625 50.46 2.46 -17.73
CA PRO A 625 51.73 1.74 -17.81
C PRO A 625 52.91 2.70 -17.62
N MET A 626 53.71 2.48 -16.56
CA MET A 626 54.83 3.37 -16.22
C MET A 626 55.98 2.62 -15.56
N GLU A 627 57.20 3.05 -15.86
CA GLU A 627 58.40 2.56 -15.19
C GLU A 627 58.53 3.09 -13.76
N ARG A 628 59.33 2.37 -12.95
CA ARG A 628 59.44 2.56 -11.50
C ARG A 628 59.96 3.94 -11.12
N ASP A 629 60.99 4.43 -11.80
CA ASP A 629 61.63 5.70 -11.45
C ASP A 629 60.77 6.90 -11.86
N ASP A 630 60.13 6.83 -13.03
CA ASP A 630 59.18 7.87 -13.49
C ASP A 630 57.98 7.97 -12.55
N LEU A 631 57.41 6.83 -12.16
CA LEU A 631 56.31 6.79 -11.21
C LEU A 631 56.71 7.33 -9.85
N ARG A 632 57.92 7.01 -9.37
CA ARG A 632 58.46 7.55 -8.12
C ARG A 632 58.56 9.08 -8.17
N GLY A 633 59.09 9.63 -9.26
CA GLY A 633 59.19 11.08 -9.46
C GLY A 633 57.83 11.78 -9.46
N ALA A 634 56.87 11.20 -10.19
CA ALA A 634 55.50 11.73 -10.29
C ALA A 634 54.77 11.73 -8.94
N ILE A 635 54.87 10.63 -8.17
CA ILE A 635 54.29 10.52 -6.83
C ILE A 635 54.94 11.53 -5.87
N PHE A 636 56.27 11.64 -5.90
CA PHE A 636 57.00 12.55 -5.03
C PHE A 636 56.59 14.01 -5.25
N GLN A 637 56.45 14.42 -6.52
CA GLN A 637 55.98 15.75 -6.87
C GLN A 637 54.57 16.01 -6.33
N LEU A 638 53.64 15.10 -6.58
CA LEU A 638 52.26 15.21 -6.08
C LEU A 638 52.24 15.34 -4.55
N MET A 639 52.96 14.49 -3.83
CA MET A 639 53.01 14.52 -2.37
C MET A 639 53.52 15.85 -1.84
N ARG A 640 54.56 16.42 -2.47
CA ARG A 640 55.12 17.73 -2.07
C ARG A 640 54.13 18.88 -2.30
N GLU A 641 53.32 18.80 -3.35
CA GLU A 641 52.29 19.81 -3.64
C GLU A 641 51.06 19.68 -2.74
N SER A 642 50.83 18.50 -2.16
CA SER A 642 49.67 18.19 -1.32
C SER A 642 49.95 18.17 0.19
N GLU A 643 51.21 18.26 0.63
CA GLU A 643 51.59 18.11 2.05
C GLU A 643 51.17 19.28 2.96
N TYR A 644 50.71 20.41 2.41
CA TYR A 644 50.26 21.56 3.19
C TYR A 644 48.75 21.78 3.06
N LEU A 645 48.06 21.85 4.20
CA LEU A 645 46.61 22.01 4.30
C LEU A 645 46.24 23.28 5.04
N GLU A 646 45.31 24.06 4.49
CA GLU A 646 44.71 25.21 5.19
C GLU A 646 43.58 24.73 6.12
N VAL A 647 43.77 24.93 7.43
CA VAL A 647 42.76 24.65 8.46
C VAL A 647 42.44 25.96 9.19
N GLY A 648 41.34 26.59 8.80
CA GLY A 648 40.98 27.92 9.32
C GLY A 648 41.94 28.98 8.78
N HIS A 649 42.74 29.58 9.65
CA HIS A 649 43.77 30.59 9.32
C HIS A 649 45.21 30.04 9.44
N MET A 650 45.37 28.73 9.69
CA MET A 650 46.67 28.08 9.86
C MET A 650 47.02 27.21 8.65
N LEU A 651 48.29 27.24 8.24
CA LEU A 651 48.86 26.31 7.27
C LEU A 651 49.48 25.13 8.01
N VAL A 652 48.84 23.96 7.93
CA VAL A 652 49.25 22.74 8.62
C VAL A 652 50.04 21.86 7.66
N ARG A 653 51.24 21.44 8.06
CA ARG A 653 51.99 20.42 7.34
C ARG A 653 51.46 19.02 7.72
N ALA A 654 51.01 18.27 6.73
CA ALA A 654 50.56 16.89 6.81
C ALA A 654 51.51 16.01 5.97
N PRO A 655 52.58 15.45 6.57
CA PRO A 655 53.51 14.58 5.86
C PRO A 655 52.75 13.40 5.23
N LEU A 656 53.04 13.13 3.97
CA LEU A 656 52.43 12.05 3.21
C LEU A 656 53.43 10.90 3.06
N VAL A 657 52.90 9.69 3.00
CA VAL A 657 53.62 8.48 2.58
C VAL A 657 52.86 7.78 1.47
N ALA A 658 53.58 7.14 0.56
CA ALA A 658 52.99 6.43 -0.55
C ALA A 658 53.51 5.00 -0.67
N GLY A 659 52.63 4.08 -1.01
CA GLY A 659 52.95 2.69 -1.29
C GLY A 659 52.52 2.31 -2.70
N VAL A 660 53.36 1.55 -3.39
CA VAL A 660 53.17 1.19 -4.80
C VAL A 660 53.26 -0.33 -4.96
N CYS A 661 52.27 -0.93 -5.62
CA CYS A 661 52.31 -2.33 -6.02
C CYS A 661 52.03 -2.48 -7.51
N TYR A 662 52.98 -3.04 -8.24
CA TYR A 662 52.77 -3.42 -9.64
C TYR A 662 51.85 -4.65 -9.73
N LEU A 663 50.99 -4.67 -10.74
CA LEU A 663 50.08 -5.78 -11.03
C LEU A 663 50.79 -6.96 -11.72
N GLY A 664 52.01 -6.76 -12.21
CA GLY A 664 52.82 -7.75 -12.92
C GLY A 664 53.81 -8.53 -12.06
N ALA A 665 53.73 -9.86 -12.16
CA ALA A 665 54.70 -10.87 -11.69
C ALA A 665 54.82 -11.06 -10.15
N PRO A 666 53.95 -11.88 -9.52
CA PRO A 666 52.86 -12.64 -10.14
C PRO A 666 51.65 -11.75 -10.48
N PRO A 667 50.90 -12.05 -11.56
CA PRO A 667 49.62 -11.38 -11.83
C PRO A 667 48.68 -11.47 -10.62
N MET A 668 48.11 -10.34 -10.23
CA MET A 668 47.20 -10.26 -9.08
C MET A 668 45.97 -9.43 -9.40
N ASP A 669 44.88 -9.67 -8.69
CA ASP A 669 43.68 -8.84 -8.78
C ASP A 669 43.91 -7.46 -8.13
N LEU A 670 43.07 -6.48 -8.48
CA LEU A 670 43.22 -5.11 -8.00
C LEU A 670 43.09 -4.99 -6.47
N GLY A 671 42.28 -5.83 -5.83
CA GLY A 671 42.12 -5.83 -4.38
C GLY A 671 43.39 -6.31 -3.67
N THR A 672 44.00 -7.38 -4.17
CA THR A 672 45.31 -7.86 -3.70
C THR A 672 46.41 -6.80 -3.90
N ALA A 673 46.47 -6.17 -5.09
CA ALA A 673 47.43 -5.10 -5.35
C ALA A 673 47.22 -3.89 -4.44
N LEU A 674 45.97 -3.52 -4.14
CA LEU A 674 45.64 -2.45 -3.23
C LEU A 674 46.08 -2.74 -1.79
N ASN A 675 45.90 -3.97 -1.32
CA ASN A 675 46.38 -4.40 0.00
C ASN A 675 47.91 -4.36 0.07
N ASN A 676 48.59 -4.88 -0.95
CA ASN A 676 50.04 -4.86 -1.05
C ASN A 676 50.62 -3.44 -1.13
N ALA A 677 49.98 -2.55 -1.88
CA ALA A 677 50.33 -1.14 -1.93
C ALA A 677 50.07 -0.43 -0.58
N THR A 678 49.00 -0.80 0.14
CA THR A 678 48.75 -0.28 1.49
C THR A 678 49.86 -0.71 2.45
N LEU A 679 50.27 -1.97 2.43
CA LEU A 679 51.41 -2.47 3.23
C LEU A 679 52.71 -1.74 2.88
N ALA A 680 52.98 -1.51 1.60
CA ALA A 680 54.14 -0.75 1.16
C ALA A 680 54.13 0.70 1.66
N ALA A 681 52.95 1.31 1.84
CA ALA A 681 52.81 2.66 2.37
C ALA A 681 53.08 2.73 3.89
N GLU A 682 52.82 1.65 4.63
CA GLU A 682 53.06 1.61 6.09
C GLU A 682 54.55 1.59 6.44
N SER A 683 55.38 1.00 5.59
CA SER A 683 56.84 0.95 5.76
C SER A 683 57.60 1.94 4.87
N ALA A 684 56.93 2.96 4.32
CA ALA A 684 57.50 3.87 3.34
C ALA A 684 58.21 5.08 3.97
N GLU A 685 59.40 5.40 3.47
CA GLU A 685 60.12 6.65 3.80
C GLU A 685 60.63 7.35 2.52
N PRO A 686 59.89 8.29 1.89
CA PRO A 686 58.44 8.52 1.97
C PRO A 686 57.65 7.69 0.93
N ILE A 687 58.31 6.96 0.02
CA ILE A 687 57.68 6.13 -1.01
C ILE A 687 58.22 4.69 -0.92
N GLY A 688 57.32 3.73 -0.68
CA GLY A 688 57.61 2.31 -0.61
C GLY A 688 57.10 1.56 -1.84
N PHE A 689 57.91 0.66 -2.38
CA PHE A 689 57.47 -0.27 -3.40
C PHE A 689 57.30 -1.66 -2.78
N PHE A 690 56.14 -2.26 -2.99
CA PHE A 690 55.86 -3.59 -2.50
C PHE A 690 56.83 -4.60 -3.11
N ASN A 691 57.39 -5.45 -2.26
CA ASN A 691 58.08 -6.66 -2.65
C ASN A 691 57.66 -7.79 -1.68
N SER A 692 57.90 -9.03 -2.08
CA SER A 692 57.52 -10.20 -1.28
C SER A 692 58.36 -10.38 0.00
N ALA A 693 59.46 -9.64 0.16
CA ALA A 693 60.21 -9.62 1.42
C ALA A 693 59.45 -8.79 2.47
N LEU A 694 58.92 -7.62 2.09
CA LEU A 694 58.13 -6.76 2.98
C LEU A 694 56.92 -7.50 3.55
N GLN A 695 56.16 -8.21 2.71
CA GLN A 695 55.03 -9.00 3.19
C GLN A 695 55.45 -10.08 4.20
N ARG A 696 56.59 -10.75 3.97
CA ARG A 696 57.12 -11.77 4.89
C ARG A 696 57.56 -11.17 6.21
N ASP A 697 58.18 -10.00 6.18
CA ASP A 697 58.63 -9.30 7.38
C ASP A 697 57.44 -8.81 8.21
N THR A 698 56.41 -8.23 7.59
CA THR A 698 55.16 -7.83 8.28
C THR A 698 54.45 -9.05 8.88
N LEU A 699 54.37 -10.16 8.16
CA LEU A 699 53.80 -11.41 8.67
C LEU A 699 54.61 -11.97 9.85
N LEU A 700 55.94 -11.90 9.78
CA LEU A 700 56.81 -12.32 10.88
C LEU A 700 56.61 -11.44 12.11
N GLN A 701 56.55 -10.11 11.94
CA GLN A 701 56.26 -9.16 13.01
C GLN A 701 54.92 -9.43 13.69
N SER A 702 53.85 -9.62 12.91
CA SER A 702 52.53 -9.97 13.44
C SER A 702 52.55 -11.29 14.22
N ARG A 703 53.28 -12.30 13.74
CA ARG A 703 53.48 -13.54 14.50
C ARG A 703 54.27 -13.31 15.78
N MET A 704 55.36 -12.54 15.74
CA MET A 704 56.14 -12.20 16.92
C MET A 704 55.26 -11.48 17.96
N GLU A 705 54.46 -10.51 17.56
CA GLU A 705 53.51 -9.81 18.45
C GLU A 705 52.53 -10.75 19.12
N SER A 706 51.98 -11.71 18.37
CA SER A 706 51.01 -12.69 18.89
C SER A 706 51.63 -13.70 19.87
N LEU A 707 52.96 -13.84 19.86
CA LEU A 707 53.72 -14.82 20.65
C LEU A 707 54.49 -14.19 21.81
N GLN A 708 54.90 -12.92 21.72
CA GLN A 708 55.87 -12.29 22.63
C GLN A 708 55.52 -12.44 24.11
N GLN A 709 54.25 -12.24 24.47
CA GLN A 709 53.79 -12.36 25.87
C GLN A 709 53.89 -13.80 26.37
N ARG A 710 53.40 -14.75 25.57
CA ARG A 710 53.45 -16.19 25.90
C ARG A 710 54.88 -16.71 25.94
N ALA A 711 55.75 -16.21 25.06
CA ALA A 711 57.16 -16.56 25.04
C ALA A 711 57.89 -16.10 26.31
N LEU A 712 57.56 -14.90 26.82
CA LEU A 712 58.10 -14.39 28.08
C LEU A 712 57.66 -15.24 29.28
N GLU A 713 56.36 -15.56 29.36
CA GLU A 713 55.79 -16.40 30.42
C GLU A 713 56.34 -17.84 30.43
N ARG A 714 56.70 -18.36 29.24
CA ARG A 714 57.27 -19.71 29.08
C ARG A 714 58.79 -19.77 29.23
N GLY A 715 59.46 -18.63 29.44
CA GLY A 715 60.92 -18.58 29.51
C GLY A 715 61.62 -18.92 28.19
N GLU A 716 61.00 -18.61 27.05
CA GLU A 716 61.58 -18.84 25.71
C GLU A 716 62.70 -17.82 25.38
N PHE A 717 62.84 -16.76 26.17
CA PHE A 717 63.94 -15.81 26.10
C PHE A 717 65.09 -16.29 26.99
N HIS A 718 66.18 -16.72 26.35
CA HIS A 718 67.40 -17.17 27.00
C HIS A 718 68.44 -16.07 27.05
N ILE A 719 69.19 -15.99 28.14
CA ILE A 719 70.26 -15.01 28.32
C ILE A 719 71.59 -15.70 28.09
N TRP A 720 72.32 -15.20 27.11
CA TRP A 720 73.66 -15.64 26.78
C TRP A 720 74.63 -14.59 27.29
N TYR A 721 75.76 -15.01 27.83
CA TYR A 721 76.77 -14.13 28.41
C TYR A 721 77.96 -14.04 27.46
N GLN A 722 78.35 -12.83 27.08
CA GLN A 722 79.59 -12.61 26.35
C GLN A 722 80.66 -12.08 27.30
N PRO A 723 81.81 -12.76 27.48
CA PRO A 723 82.81 -12.36 28.46
C PRO A 723 83.56 -11.09 28.03
N LYS A 724 83.79 -10.21 29.00
CA LYS A 724 84.70 -9.06 28.96
C LYS A 724 86.04 -9.45 29.57
N TYR A 725 87.13 -8.98 28.98
CA TYR A 725 88.49 -9.38 29.32
C TYR A 725 89.38 -8.20 29.66
N ASP A 726 90.31 -8.43 30.58
CA ASP A 726 91.52 -7.62 30.73
C ASP A 726 92.51 -8.02 29.63
N LEU A 727 92.90 -7.04 28.81
CA LEU A 727 93.77 -7.26 27.64
C LEU A 727 95.21 -7.62 28.03
N VAL A 728 95.64 -7.31 29.26
CA VAL A 728 96.97 -7.61 29.78
C VAL A 728 97.01 -8.97 30.44
N THR A 729 96.07 -9.24 31.36
CA THR A 729 96.07 -10.48 32.15
C THR A 729 95.31 -11.63 31.47
N ARG A 730 94.51 -11.32 30.44
CA ARG A 730 93.59 -12.25 29.76
C ARG A 730 92.64 -12.98 30.73
N LYS A 731 92.31 -12.33 31.85
CA LYS A 731 91.30 -12.79 32.80
C LYS A 731 89.93 -12.24 32.44
N CYS A 732 88.89 -12.99 32.79
CA CYS A 732 87.51 -12.52 32.67
C CYS A 732 87.23 -11.51 33.77
N VAL A 733 86.91 -10.27 33.39
CA VAL A 733 86.66 -9.16 34.31
C VAL A 733 85.20 -8.71 34.29
N GLY A 734 84.37 -9.33 33.47
CA GLY A 734 82.95 -9.02 33.35
C GLY A 734 82.28 -9.83 32.25
N ALA A 735 81.01 -9.56 31.99
CA ALA A 735 80.31 -10.06 30.82
C ALA A 735 79.19 -9.10 30.38
N GLU A 736 78.67 -9.31 29.18
CA GLU A 736 77.46 -8.67 28.68
C GLU A 736 76.34 -9.72 28.58
N ALA A 737 75.16 -9.39 29.08
CA ALA A 737 73.96 -10.22 29.02
C ALA A 737 73.16 -9.95 27.74
N LEU A 738 73.21 -10.92 26.84
CA LEU A 738 72.65 -10.85 25.51
C LEU A 738 71.44 -11.79 25.37
N VAL A 739 70.25 -11.23 25.19
CA VAL A 739 69.01 -12.00 25.04
C VAL A 739 69.00 -12.76 23.70
N ARG A 740 68.47 -13.99 23.70
CA ARG A 740 68.21 -14.82 22.52
C ARG A 740 66.82 -15.40 22.62
N TRP A 741 66.05 -15.37 21.54
CA TRP A 741 64.69 -15.92 21.55
C TRP A 741 64.67 -17.30 20.90
N GLN A 742 64.44 -18.33 21.71
CA GLN A 742 64.22 -19.70 21.24
C GLN A 742 62.71 -19.96 21.18
N SER A 743 62.06 -19.48 20.12
CA SER A 743 60.62 -19.66 19.99
C SER A 743 60.26 -21.10 19.68
N ALA A 744 59.26 -21.65 20.37
CA ALA A 744 58.72 -22.97 20.06
C ALA A 744 58.10 -23.05 18.65
N GLU A 745 57.58 -21.92 18.14
CA GLU A 745 56.87 -21.86 16.85
C GLU A 745 57.72 -21.27 15.72
N LEU A 746 58.54 -20.26 16.01
CA LEU A 746 59.36 -19.55 15.00
C LEU A 746 60.80 -20.07 14.92
N GLY A 747 61.22 -20.95 15.83
CA GLY A 747 62.60 -21.39 15.96
C GLY A 747 63.50 -20.33 16.60
N PHE A 748 64.81 -20.46 16.41
CA PHE A 748 65.79 -19.52 16.95
C PHE A 748 65.76 -18.18 16.21
N LEU A 749 65.56 -17.09 16.97
CA LEU A 749 65.57 -15.72 16.46
C LEU A 749 66.72 -14.93 17.10
N PRO A 750 67.64 -14.36 16.30
CA PRO A 750 68.68 -13.48 16.81
C PRO A 750 68.11 -12.09 17.19
N PRO A 751 68.77 -11.33 18.08
CA PRO A 751 68.30 -10.01 18.55
C PRO A 751 67.90 -9.06 17.43
N GLY A 752 68.72 -8.97 16.37
CA GLY A 752 68.47 -8.08 15.23
C GLY A 752 67.18 -8.39 14.45
N LYS A 753 66.48 -9.50 14.73
CA LYS A 753 65.16 -9.79 14.15
C LYS A 753 63.98 -9.30 14.99
N PHE A 754 64.14 -9.14 16.30
CA PHE A 754 63.01 -8.83 17.19
C PHE A 754 63.20 -7.58 18.05
N ILE A 755 64.43 -7.16 18.37
CA ILE A 755 64.68 -6.02 19.26
C ILE A 755 64.04 -4.74 18.71
N SER A 756 64.34 -4.33 17.48
CA SER A 756 63.76 -3.12 16.88
C SER A 756 62.23 -3.18 16.78
N PHE A 757 61.67 -4.39 16.57
CA PHE A 757 60.23 -4.57 16.58
C PHE A 757 59.64 -4.39 17.99
N PHE A 758 60.26 -4.98 19.01
CA PHE A 758 59.86 -4.83 20.41
C PHE A 758 60.04 -3.40 20.93
N GLU A 759 60.99 -2.63 20.40
CA GLU A 759 61.07 -1.20 20.65
C GLU A 759 59.87 -0.48 20.02
N SER A 760 59.55 -0.78 18.76
CA SER A 760 58.44 -0.12 18.06
C SER A 760 57.07 -0.36 18.72
N ASN A 761 56.83 -1.55 19.29
CA ASN A 761 55.58 -1.88 19.97
C ASN A 761 55.64 -1.71 21.51
N GLY A 762 56.79 -1.32 22.06
CA GLY A 762 57.02 -1.09 23.50
C GLY A 762 57.25 -2.34 24.36
N PHE A 763 57.19 -3.56 23.79
CA PHE A 763 57.41 -4.80 24.52
C PHE A 763 58.85 -4.94 25.05
N ILE A 764 59.82 -4.24 24.45
CA ILE A 764 61.23 -4.27 24.87
C ILE A 764 61.39 -3.97 26.36
N THR A 765 60.58 -3.05 26.90
CA THR A 765 60.63 -2.69 28.33
C THR A 765 60.35 -3.88 29.23
N GLN A 766 59.43 -4.77 28.85
CA GLN A 766 59.16 -5.99 29.61
C GLN A 766 60.32 -6.98 29.51
N LEU A 767 60.92 -7.09 28.32
CA LEU A 767 62.04 -7.98 28.07
C LEU A 767 63.32 -7.52 28.79
N ASP A 768 63.57 -6.21 28.88
CA ASP A 768 64.71 -5.63 29.58
C ASP A 768 64.62 -5.92 31.08
N PHE A 769 63.44 -5.74 31.68
CA PHE A 769 63.21 -6.13 33.08
C PHE A 769 63.37 -7.63 33.31
N TYR A 770 62.88 -8.47 32.40
CA TYR A 770 63.07 -9.92 32.45
C TYR A 770 64.57 -10.26 32.38
N ASN A 771 65.33 -9.63 31.48
CA ASN A 771 66.77 -9.83 31.33
C ASN A 771 67.50 -9.44 32.63
N LEU A 772 67.22 -8.26 33.16
CA LEU A 772 67.82 -7.75 34.40
C LEU A 772 67.56 -8.66 35.60
N GLU A 773 66.31 -9.08 35.80
CA GLU A 773 65.93 -9.95 36.92
C GLU A 773 66.68 -11.29 36.88
N HIS A 774 66.80 -11.90 35.70
CA HIS A 774 67.53 -13.15 35.53
C HIS A 774 69.05 -13.00 35.69
N VAL A 775 69.62 -11.86 35.31
CA VAL A 775 71.05 -11.56 35.54
C VAL A 775 71.32 -11.37 37.03
N MET A 776 70.45 -10.66 37.75
CA MET A 776 70.54 -10.52 39.20
C MET A 776 70.39 -11.87 39.92
N GLU A 777 69.47 -12.72 39.47
CA GLU A 777 69.34 -14.10 39.95
C GLU A 777 70.61 -14.91 39.69
N PHE A 778 71.19 -14.78 38.49
CA PHE A 778 72.42 -15.45 38.14
C PHE A 778 73.59 -15.03 39.05
N GLN A 779 73.76 -13.74 39.34
CA GLN A 779 74.81 -13.26 40.25
C GLN A 779 74.61 -13.75 41.68
N ARG A 780 73.37 -13.73 42.19
CA ARG A 780 73.03 -14.32 43.49
C ARG A 780 73.40 -15.81 43.54
N ASP A 781 73.08 -16.55 42.49
CA ASP A 781 73.37 -17.98 42.40
C ASP A 781 74.89 -18.25 42.30
N CYS A 782 75.64 -17.42 41.58
CA CYS A 782 77.11 -17.48 41.54
C CYS A 782 77.70 -17.27 42.93
N LYS A 783 77.24 -16.25 43.67
CA LYS A 783 77.66 -15.98 45.05
C LYS A 783 77.34 -17.15 45.98
N ALA A 784 76.16 -17.76 45.85
CA ALA A 784 75.76 -18.94 46.61
C ALA A 784 76.59 -20.19 46.28
N LYS A 785 77.05 -20.34 45.03
CA LYS A 785 77.90 -21.45 44.55
C LYS A 785 79.40 -21.23 44.81
N GLY A 786 79.81 -20.07 45.32
CA GLY A 786 81.22 -19.70 45.48
C GLY A 786 81.95 -19.48 44.15
N LEU A 787 81.21 -19.15 43.08
CA LEU A 787 81.79 -18.75 41.80
C LEU A 787 82.26 -17.28 41.87
N PRO A 788 83.27 -16.90 41.08
CA PRO A 788 83.65 -15.50 40.88
C PRO A 788 82.42 -14.67 40.47
N VAL A 789 82.18 -13.56 41.17
CA VAL A 789 81.15 -12.58 40.80
C VAL A 789 81.85 -11.46 40.05
N VAL A 790 81.60 -11.39 38.75
CA VAL A 790 82.12 -10.34 37.87
C VAL A 790 80.98 -9.41 37.44
N PRO A 791 81.26 -8.13 37.15
CA PRO A 791 80.28 -7.22 36.59
C PRO A 791 79.58 -7.76 35.34
N ILE A 792 78.26 -7.61 35.24
CA ILE A 792 77.48 -8.01 34.07
C ILE A 792 76.70 -6.80 33.54
N SER A 793 76.96 -6.41 32.30
CA SER A 793 76.18 -5.39 31.58
C SER A 793 74.85 -5.93 31.12
N VAL A 794 73.81 -5.14 31.32
CA VAL A 794 72.44 -5.43 30.92
C VAL A 794 71.92 -4.24 30.13
N ASN A 795 71.66 -4.46 28.85
CA ASN A 795 71.06 -3.50 27.95
C ASN A 795 69.73 -2.94 28.49
N GLN A 796 69.57 -1.62 28.41
CA GLN A 796 68.36 -0.89 28.77
C GLN A 796 67.89 -0.04 27.58
N SER A 797 66.69 -0.28 27.09
CA SER A 797 66.14 0.51 25.98
C SER A 797 65.84 1.95 26.41
N ARG A 798 66.08 2.89 25.48
CA ARG A 798 65.75 4.32 25.63
C ARG A 798 64.29 4.58 26.01
N LEU A 799 63.37 3.65 25.75
CA LEU A 799 61.95 3.78 26.11
C LEU A 799 61.73 3.89 27.62
N HIS A 800 62.61 3.32 28.43
CA HIS A 800 62.53 3.42 29.90
C HIS A 800 62.62 4.86 30.41
N MET A 801 63.32 5.76 29.69
CA MET A 801 63.42 7.17 30.07
C MET A 801 62.07 7.92 30.00
N ARG A 802 61.07 7.34 29.33
CA ARG A 802 59.71 7.90 29.25
C ARG A 802 58.69 7.09 30.05
N GLU A 803 59.10 5.97 30.63
CA GLU A 803 58.21 5.08 31.38
C GLU A 803 58.01 5.61 32.81
N LYS A 804 56.79 6.11 33.09
CA LYS A 804 56.42 6.68 34.40
C LYS A 804 56.69 5.77 35.61
N GLY A 805 56.72 4.45 35.40
CA GLY A 805 56.87 3.44 36.46
C GLY A 805 58.28 2.87 36.60
N TYR A 806 59.24 3.28 35.78
CA TYR A 806 60.54 2.64 35.65
C TYR A 806 61.34 2.61 36.98
N LEU A 807 61.60 3.77 37.58
CA LEU A 807 62.34 3.86 38.85
C LEU A 807 61.68 3.06 39.99
N ARG A 808 60.34 3.03 40.04
CA ARG A 808 59.61 2.25 41.05
C ARG A 808 59.83 0.75 40.87
N ARG A 809 59.85 0.26 39.62
CA ARG A 809 60.12 -1.15 39.31
C ARG A 809 61.58 -1.52 39.60
N MET A 810 62.51 -0.62 39.28
CA MET A 810 63.93 -0.79 39.63
C MET A 810 64.12 -0.90 41.14
N HIS A 811 63.48 -0.03 41.93
CA HIS A 811 63.51 -0.12 43.39
C HIS A 811 63.00 -1.47 43.91
N ALA A 812 61.90 -1.99 43.35
CA ALA A 812 61.36 -3.30 43.71
C ALA A 812 62.29 -4.48 43.32
N LEU A 813 63.19 -4.30 42.36
CA LEU A 813 64.25 -5.28 42.06
C LEU A 813 65.37 -5.20 43.09
N VAL A 814 65.81 -3.99 43.45
CA VAL A 814 66.86 -3.78 44.47
C VAL A 814 66.43 -4.22 45.88
N GLU A 815 65.13 -4.22 46.18
CA GLU A 815 64.61 -4.80 47.43
C GLU A 815 64.74 -6.33 47.48
N ARG A 816 64.74 -6.99 46.31
CA ARG A 816 64.78 -8.46 46.18
C ARG A 816 66.18 -9.00 45.89
N TYR A 817 67.02 -8.20 45.24
CA TYR A 817 68.34 -8.57 44.74
C TYR A 817 69.38 -7.50 45.07
N THR A 818 70.66 -7.87 45.05
CA THR A 818 71.75 -6.89 45.17
C THR A 818 72.09 -6.29 43.81
N THR A 819 72.49 -5.02 43.80
CA THR A 819 73.03 -4.31 42.62
C THR A 819 74.54 -4.50 42.45
N GLU A 820 75.20 -5.18 43.40
CA GLU A 820 76.64 -5.47 43.37
C GLU A 820 77.02 -6.24 42.09
N GLY A 821 77.72 -5.56 41.17
CA GLY A 821 78.16 -6.16 39.90
C GLY A 821 77.16 -6.02 38.76
N ILE A 822 76.12 -5.18 38.85
CA ILE A 822 75.22 -4.92 37.73
C ILE A 822 75.60 -3.60 37.04
N GLU A 823 75.90 -3.68 35.75
CA GLU A 823 76.16 -2.55 34.86
C GLU A 823 74.90 -2.35 33.98
N LEU A 824 74.28 -1.16 34.02
CA LEU A 824 73.14 -0.83 33.16
C LEU A 824 73.65 -0.13 31.91
N GLU A 825 73.43 -0.78 30.78
CA GLU A 825 73.99 -0.38 29.50
C GLU A 825 72.99 0.45 28.70
N LEU A 826 73.41 1.67 28.34
CA LEU A 826 72.59 2.67 27.67
C LEU A 826 73.35 3.19 26.44
N THR A 827 72.68 3.27 25.30
CA THR A 827 73.27 3.89 24.10
C THR A 827 73.26 5.41 24.21
N GLU A 828 74.17 6.09 23.51
CA GLU A 828 74.23 7.56 23.46
C GLU A 828 72.87 8.19 23.06
N THR A 829 72.16 7.56 22.11
CA THR A 829 70.84 8.03 21.63
C THR A 829 69.73 7.93 22.67
N ALA A 830 69.94 7.23 23.79
CA ALA A 830 69.01 7.22 24.91
C ALA A 830 68.89 8.59 25.58
N PHE A 831 69.73 9.57 25.22
CA PHE A 831 69.75 10.92 25.79
C PHE A 831 69.30 12.02 24.80
N ASP A 832 69.06 11.67 23.53
CA ASP A 832 68.59 12.61 22.50
C ASP A 832 67.06 12.60 22.38
N PHE A 833 66.41 13.50 23.11
CA PHE A 833 64.94 13.59 23.14
C PHE A 833 64.35 14.90 22.60
N GLY A 834 65.12 15.68 21.85
CA GLY A 834 64.63 16.84 21.09
C GLY A 834 64.07 18.04 21.90
N SER A 835 63.91 17.93 23.21
CA SER A 835 63.56 19.05 24.11
C SER A 835 64.34 19.00 25.41
N GLU A 836 64.66 20.18 25.94
CA GLU A 836 65.47 20.36 27.15
C GLU A 836 64.84 19.69 28.39
N ALA A 837 63.51 19.75 28.53
CA ALA A 837 62.78 19.14 29.64
C ALA A 837 62.88 17.60 29.68
N ILE A 838 62.91 16.93 28.52
CA ILE A 838 63.04 15.47 28.47
C ILE A 838 64.49 15.05 28.76
N ARG A 839 65.46 15.86 28.31
CA ARG A 839 66.87 15.67 28.66
C ARG A 839 67.06 15.74 30.18
N GLU A 840 66.56 16.79 30.84
CA GLU A 840 66.62 16.92 32.31
C GLU A 840 65.98 15.73 33.04
N HIS A 841 64.83 15.24 32.56
CA HIS A 841 64.18 14.07 33.15
C HIS A 841 65.04 12.81 33.02
N SER A 842 65.64 12.57 31.85
CA SER A 842 66.47 11.39 31.58
C SER A 842 67.72 11.40 32.46
N LEU A 843 68.34 12.57 32.65
CA LEU A 843 69.45 12.76 33.59
C LEU A 843 69.03 12.44 35.03
N ALA A 844 67.86 12.91 35.47
CA ALA A 844 67.33 12.62 36.80
C ALA A 844 67.08 11.11 37.02
N VAL A 845 66.58 10.41 36.00
CA VAL A 845 66.38 8.95 36.03
C VAL A 845 67.72 8.23 36.19
N VAL A 846 68.72 8.52 35.35
CA VAL A 846 70.03 7.86 35.43
C VAL A 846 70.74 8.15 36.76
N THR A 847 70.68 9.40 37.25
CA THR A 847 71.22 9.75 38.55
C THR A 847 70.57 8.95 39.68
N ALA A 848 69.25 8.73 39.61
CA ALA A 848 68.54 7.91 40.57
C ALA A 848 68.93 6.43 40.48
N LEU A 849 69.13 5.87 39.28
CA LEU A 849 69.61 4.49 39.11
C LEU A 849 71.01 4.31 39.71
N HIS A 850 71.93 5.24 39.41
CA HIS A 850 73.27 5.22 39.99
C HIS A 850 73.22 5.33 41.52
N ALA A 851 72.35 6.18 42.07
CA ALA A 851 72.12 6.26 43.52
C ALA A 851 71.51 4.99 44.15
N MET A 852 70.83 4.14 43.37
CA MET A 852 70.38 2.81 43.80
C MET A 852 71.52 1.77 43.80
N GLY A 853 72.73 2.14 43.36
CA GLY A 853 73.93 1.30 43.36
C GLY A 853 74.19 0.55 42.06
N PHE A 854 73.47 0.88 40.98
CA PHE A 854 73.79 0.38 39.64
C PHE A 854 74.98 1.15 39.06
N ALA A 855 75.92 0.44 38.41
CA ALA A 855 76.91 1.10 37.57
C ALA A 855 76.27 1.48 36.23
N ILE A 856 76.66 2.62 35.66
CA ILE A 856 76.15 3.09 34.37
C ILE A 856 77.20 2.89 33.29
N ASP A 857 76.83 2.14 32.26
CA ASP A 857 77.65 1.77 31.12
C ASP A 857 77.14 2.46 29.86
N MET A 858 77.99 3.25 29.20
CA MET A 858 77.65 3.98 27.98
C MET A 858 78.12 3.20 26.76
N ASP A 859 77.15 2.76 25.95
CA ASP A 859 77.39 2.00 24.73
C ASP A 859 77.47 2.87 23.47
N ASP A 860 78.16 2.35 22.44
CA ASP A 860 78.33 2.95 21.10
C ASP A 860 78.92 4.38 21.07
N PHE A 861 79.76 4.74 22.05
CA PHE A 861 80.31 6.08 22.16
C PHE A 861 81.22 6.44 20.97
N GLY A 862 80.92 7.56 20.28
CA GLY A 862 81.71 8.10 19.17
C GLY A 862 81.31 7.63 17.77
N SER A 863 80.19 6.91 17.62
CA SER A 863 79.59 6.56 16.32
C SER A 863 78.80 7.71 15.67
N GLY A 864 78.50 8.79 16.41
CA GLY A 864 77.72 9.97 15.99
C GLY A 864 78.29 11.33 16.45
N TYR A 865 77.48 12.40 16.44
CA TYR A 865 77.85 13.73 16.97
C TYR A 865 77.77 13.72 18.51
N SER A 866 78.77 13.14 19.18
CA SER A 866 78.77 13.06 20.64
C SER A 866 78.78 14.44 21.28
N ASP A 867 77.71 14.76 22.00
CA ASP A 867 77.62 15.98 22.81
C ASP A 867 78.48 15.79 24.06
N LEU A 868 79.73 16.26 24.00
CA LEU A 868 80.68 16.21 25.11
C LEU A 868 80.12 16.84 26.41
N SER A 869 79.08 17.67 26.32
CA SER A 869 78.41 18.20 27.51
C SER A 869 77.66 17.14 28.32
N LEU A 870 77.23 16.03 27.71
CA LEU A 870 76.57 14.91 28.38
C LEU A 870 77.52 14.16 29.33
N LEU A 871 78.78 13.96 28.91
CA LEU A 871 79.80 13.28 29.71
C LEU A 871 80.07 13.98 31.05
N ASN A 872 79.87 15.30 31.12
CA ASN A 872 80.08 16.07 32.34
C ASN A 872 78.88 16.02 33.31
N GLN A 873 77.69 15.64 32.83
CA GLN A 873 76.45 15.70 33.61
C GLN A 873 75.98 14.32 34.10
N LEU A 874 76.45 13.24 33.47
CA LEU A 874 76.03 11.88 33.80
C LEU A 874 77.05 11.18 34.72
N PRO A 875 76.59 10.43 35.73
CA PRO A 875 77.45 9.59 36.55
C PRO A 875 77.78 8.29 35.80
N LEU A 876 78.68 8.37 34.83
CA LEU A 876 79.11 7.23 34.01
C LEU A 876 80.29 6.51 34.67
N ASP A 877 80.24 5.18 34.70
CA ASP A 877 81.29 4.32 35.27
C ASP A 877 82.11 3.61 34.19
N VAL A 878 81.45 3.28 33.06
CA VAL A 878 82.02 2.52 31.96
C VAL A 878 81.71 3.21 30.64
N MET A 879 82.72 3.26 29.77
CA MET A 879 82.61 3.76 28.40
C MET A 879 83.00 2.64 27.44
N LYS A 880 82.06 2.24 26.58
CA LYS A 880 82.30 1.26 25.52
C LYS A 880 82.60 1.96 24.20
N ILE A 881 83.67 1.54 23.56
CA ILE A 881 84.09 2.01 22.25
C ILE A 881 83.62 1.01 21.20
N ASP A 882 82.78 1.47 20.28
CA ASP A 882 82.22 0.66 19.20
C ASP A 882 83.32 0.09 18.28
N ARG A 883 83.03 -1.11 17.76
CA ARG A 883 83.89 -1.85 16.84
C ARG A 883 84.27 -1.03 15.60
N SER A 884 83.40 -0.15 15.09
CA SER A 884 83.69 0.61 13.87
C SER A 884 84.92 1.52 14.02
N LEU A 885 85.14 2.09 15.22
CA LEU A 885 86.32 2.90 15.51
C LEU A 885 87.60 2.06 15.56
N LEU A 886 87.52 0.85 16.13
CA LEU A 886 88.62 -0.11 16.10
C LEU A 886 89.00 -0.47 14.67
N LEU A 887 88.03 -0.87 13.85
CA LEU A 887 88.26 -1.23 12.44
C LEU A 887 88.82 -0.05 11.62
N ALA A 888 88.31 1.16 11.84
CA ALA A 888 88.80 2.35 11.16
C ALA A 888 90.26 2.70 11.56
N SER A 889 90.70 2.28 12.75
CA SER A 889 92.06 2.54 13.27
C SER A 889 93.15 1.62 12.69
N GLU A 890 92.81 0.42 12.19
CA GLU A 890 93.80 -0.53 11.67
C GLU A 890 94.60 0.05 10.49
N GLY A 891 93.90 0.74 9.58
CA GLY A 891 94.46 1.31 8.35
C GLY A 891 94.78 2.80 8.38
N SER A 892 94.54 3.51 9.50
CA SER A 892 94.64 4.97 9.56
C SER A 892 95.33 5.46 10.84
N GLU A 893 96.52 6.06 10.68
CA GLU A 893 97.25 6.67 11.79
C GLU A 893 96.44 7.79 12.48
N ARG A 894 95.72 8.59 11.69
CA ARG A 894 94.84 9.62 12.24
C ARG A 894 93.73 9.02 13.11
N MET A 895 93.16 7.89 12.69
CA MET A 895 92.12 7.23 13.48
C MET A 895 92.68 6.53 14.72
N ARG A 896 93.93 6.04 14.68
CA ARG A 896 94.63 5.57 15.89
C ARG A 896 94.80 6.69 16.94
N ILE A 897 95.12 7.91 16.51
CA ILE A 897 95.22 9.06 17.41
C ILE A 897 93.84 9.36 18.03
N VAL A 898 92.77 9.36 17.23
CA VAL A 898 91.39 9.58 17.71
C VAL A 898 91.01 8.52 18.75
N LEU A 899 91.24 7.24 18.45
CA LEU A 899 90.98 6.14 19.37
C LEU A 899 91.73 6.30 20.70
N LYS A 900 93.04 6.63 20.64
CA LYS A 900 93.84 6.92 21.83
C LYS A 900 93.26 8.08 22.65
N MET A 901 92.90 9.19 22.00
CA MET A 901 92.35 10.36 22.70
C MET A 901 91.01 10.06 23.38
N MET A 902 90.17 9.19 22.78
CA MET A 902 88.92 8.75 23.40
C MET A 902 89.19 7.89 24.64
N ILE A 903 90.15 6.97 24.58
CA ILE A 903 90.56 6.17 25.73
C ILE A 903 91.10 7.06 26.85
N ASP A 904 92.02 7.98 26.53
CA ASP A 904 92.59 8.92 27.49
C ASP A 904 91.50 9.81 28.14
N LEU A 905 90.48 10.22 27.36
CA LEU A 905 89.35 11.00 27.86
C LEU A 905 88.53 10.20 28.88
N GLY A 906 88.19 8.94 28.56
CA GLY A 906 87.48 8.05 29.45
C GLY A 906 88.20 7.91 30.80
N HIS A 907 89.49 7.61 30.77
CA HIS A 907 90.33 7.51 31.98
C HIS A 907 90.40 8.83 32.75
N SER A 908 90.53 9.97 32.06
CA SER A 908 90.62 11.29 32.70
C SER A 908 89.33 11.69 33.42
N LEU A 909 88.19 11.15 32.99
CA LEU A 909 86.89 11.32 33.64
C LEU A 909 86.60 10.26 34.71
N GLY A 910 87.55 9.34 34.96
CA GLY A 910 87.42 8.29 35.97
C GLY A 910 86.63 7.06 35.53
N MET A 911 86.34 6.91 34.24
CA MET A 911 85.61 5.77 33.67
C MET A 911 86.55 4.63 33.29
N ARG A 912 86.03 3.39 33.36
CA ARG A 912 86.66 2.22 32.73
C ARG A 912 86.35 2.23 31.23
N VAL A 913 87.36 2.05 30.39
CA VAL A 913 87.18 2.02 28.92
C VAL A 913 87.26 0.60 28.41
N ILE A 914 86.23 0.16 27.69
CA ILE A 914 86.14 -1.18 27.09
C ILE A 914 86.00 -1.05 25.57
N CYS A 915 86.82 -1.77 24.80
CA CYS A 915 86.67 -1.78 23.34
C CYS A 915 85.98 -3.06 22.85
N GLU A 916 85.01 -2.89 21.95
CA GLU A 916 84.19 -3.96 21.42
C GLU A 916 84.67 -4.54 20.10
N GLY A 917 84.22 -5.77 19.81
CA GLY A 917 84.40 -6.39 18.49
C GLY A 917 85.81 -6.84 18.17
N ILE A 918 86.60 -7.20 19.19
CA ILE A 918 87.97 -7.72 19.02
C ILE A 918 87.91 -9.16 18.48
N GLU A 919 88.39 -9.36 17.25
CA GLU A 919 88.38 -10.65 16.55
C GLU A 919 89.80 -11.21 16.30
N THR A 920 90.84 -10.37 16.35
CA THR A 920 92.22 -10.77 16.01
C THR A 920 93.24 -10.30 17.05
N GLU A 921 94.35 -11.04 17.19
CA GLU A 921 95.44 -10.66 18.11
C GLU A 921 96.08 -9.32 17.73
N ALA A 922 96.08 -8.95 16.45
CA ALA A 922 96.59 -7.66 15.98
C ALA A 922 95.74 -6.48 16.50
N GLN A 923 94.42 -6.65 16.62
CA GLN A 923 93.52 -5.66 17.22
C GLN A 923 93.78 -5.52 18.72
N GLU A 924 93.99 -6.64 19.43
CA GLU A 924 94.38 -6.64 20.85
C GLU A 924 95.70 -5.88 21.06
N GLU A 925 96.73 -6.15 20.26
CA GLU A 925 98.03 -5.47 20.36
C GLU A 925 97.91 -3.96 20.11
N LEU A 926 97.12 -3.57 19.11
CA LEU A 926 96.84 -2.17 18.81
C LEU A 926 96.15 -1.47 20.00
N LEU A 927 95.12 -2.08 20.58
CA LEU A 927 94.40 -1.55 21.73
C LEU A 927 95.28 -1.41 22.97
N ARG A 928 96.14 -2.39 23.23
CA ARG A 928 97.13 -2.33 24.31
C ARG A 928 98.15 -1.21 24.08
N ALA A 929 98.59 -1.00 22.85
CA ALA A 929 99.55 0.05 22.51
C ALA A 929 98.96 1.47 22.70
N VAL A 930 97.66 1.64 22.50
CA VAL A 930 96.96 2.91 22.75
C VAL A 930 96.46 3.07 24.19
N GLY A 931 96.74 2.09 25.07
CA GLY A 931 96.46 2.17 26.50
C GLY A 931 95.07 1.67 26.92
N CYS A 932 94.36 0.92 26.08
CA CYS A 932 93.10 0.28 26.47
C CYS A 932 93.37 -0.94 27.37
N GLU A 933 92.64 -1.03 28.48
CA GLU A 933 92.84 -2.07 29.51
C GLU A 933 91.88 -3.24 29.34
N TYR A 934 90.69 -2.98 28.80
CA TYR A 934 89.60 -3.95 28.73
C TYR A 934 89.05 -4.09 27.31
N GLY A 935 88.60 -5.30 26.96
CA GLY A 935 87.93 -5.51 25.69
C GLY A 935 87.02 -6.72 25.64
N GLN A 936 86.18 -6.74 24.61
CA GLN A 936 85.17 -7.76 24.37
C GLN A 936 85.18 -8.14 22.89
N GLY A 937 85.05 -9.43 22.60
CA GLY A 937 85.01 -9.89 21.21
C GLY A 937 85.22 -11.39 21.03
N PHE A 938 85.08 -11.84 19.79
CA PHE A 938 85.15 -13.26 19.45
C PHE A 938 86.53 -13.89 19.57
N LEU A 939 87.60 -13.07 19.66
CA LEU A 939 88.94 -13.56 19.97
C LEU A 939 88.97 -14.31 21.30
N TYR A 940 88.19 -13.83 22.29
CA TYR A 940 88.21 -14.38 23.63
C TYR A 940 87.04 -15.31 23.92
N GLY A 941 85.83 -14.91 23.51
CA GLY A 941 84.64 -15.69 23.76
C GLY A 941 83.45 -15.21 22.94
N ARG A 942 82.77 -16.15 22.30
CA ARG A 942 81.45 -15.91 21.74
C ARG A 942 80.41 -15.86 22.88
N PRO A 943 79.26 -15.19 22.68
CA PRO A 943 78.15 -15.28 23.62
C PRO A 943 77.81 -16.76 23.89
N MET A 944 77.73 -17.12 25.17
CA MET A 944 77.58 -18.52 25.60
C MET A 944 76.43 -18.66 26.60
N GLN A 945 75.86 -19.86 26.71
CA GLN A 945 74.75 -20.09 27.63
C GLN A 945 75.23 -20.04 29.08
N ARG A 946 74.30 -19.84 30.01
CA ARG A 946 74.56 -19.79 31.46
C ARG A 946 75.49 -20.91 31.94
N ALA A 947 75.24 -22.16 31.57
CA ALA A 947 76.04 -23.30 32.02
C ALA A 947 77.49 -23.24 31.52
N ASP A 948 77.68 -22.88 30.25
CA ASP A 948 78.99 -22.72 29.64
C ASP A 948 79.74 -21.53 30.27
N PHE A 949 79.02 -20.45 30.58
CA PHE A 949 79.60 -19.28 31.24
C PHE A 949 80.03 -19.59 32.68
N GLU A 950 79.26 -20.36 33.45
CA GLU A 950 79.68 -20.84 34.78
C GLU A 950 80.98 -21.65 34.72
N ALA A 951 81.13 -22.52 33.71
CA ALA A 951 82.37 -23.28 33.50
C ALA A 951 83.53 -22.38 33.07
N PHE A 952 83.24 -21.41 32.20
CA PHE A 952 84.21 -20.45 31.71
C PHE A 952 84.77 -19.55 32.82
N LEU A 953 83.92 -19.05 33.72
CA LEU A 953 84.33 -18.28 34.90
C LEU A 953 85.31 -19.07 35.78
N ARG A 954 85.13 -20.38 35.95
CA ARG A 954 86.07 -21.21 36.73
C ARG A 954 87.45 -21.32 36.08
N ALA A 955 87.50 -21.30 34.75
CA ALA A 955 88.74 -21.48 34.01
C ALA A 955 89.53 -20.18 33.80
N HIS A 956 88.87 -19.01 33.87
CA HIS A 956 89.45 -17.71 33.48
C HIS A 956 89.37 -16.62 34.56
N ALA A 957 89.14 -17.00 35.82
CA ALA A 957 89.11 -16.08 36.98
C ALA A 957 90.49 -15.62 37.47
#